data_AF-A0A6N2D452-F1
#
_entry.id   AF-A0A6N2D452-F1
#
_cell.length_a   1.000
_cell.length_b   1.000
_cell.length_c   1.000
_cell.angle_alpha   90.00
_cell.angle_beta   90.00
_cell.angle_gamma   90.00
#
_symmetry.space_group_name_H-M   'P 1'
#
loop_
_entity.id
_entity.type
_entity.pdbx_description
1 polymer ?
#
loop_
_entity_poly.entity_id
_entity_poly.type
_entity_poly.pdbx_seq_one_letter_code
_entity_poly.pdbx_strand_id
1 'polypeptide(L)'
;MTAALVFISIAALLIGPLFWNVAARQVKVRIGLHGFVLVSVLGLIALHVVPHAFLMAGWWVLPALLGGLLLPAVAEGLPHRRGGERQVERLTLVLVATALGLHAVMDGIALALPANHSHADAALHGHGSHGSGLSLALAVILHRIPVGFAIWWLIRPHFSRAFAITVIGYVALGTVMGAALTEPLLSLTSSEGMGIFQAFAAGALVHVLLHRPDFGPASGQHDSPASQPGLTAAVDTRPVKSDPRRLVRAELVGGAVGVAIVLLMLAFDPDDHAPVATWAERFVALALDMAPALLIGYLLAGVLAEWLSGAPAGYLAKGSSVAQTARGVAFGIPLPICSCGVVPIYRSLALAGVPATAALAFLVATPEIGIDSLLVSLPLLGLPFTVARVVAAVFVATVIGILIGRMVQRSEAAPPVPATPMQVTGPDPLDVRCRRALRVGLESVVDDTAVWILAGLAIAAMIEPAALASILGPFSLTLQVALFAIIGIPVYVCASGATPLAAMLIAGGVSPGAALAFLITGPATNVTTFGVVSAVHNRTIAFRFAALALLLAFLIGLATNAIIGADYAVPARTSLDEHSGPVHLIALALVIALFLWSIIRLGPTRFLHTLLHGFGHHHEHDGADDCCDHSHGHGHGHGHEGHNDRHHGCGHAPTGPQNPLAEHGVPPRQPAADTHHHRGHAHDHSQTRTTGDENKESKGESG
;
A
#
# COMPACT_ATOMS: atom_id res chain seq x y z
N MET A 1 -25.48 33.15 19.30
CA MET A 1 -24.92 32.57 18.06
C MET A 1 -24.68 31.07 18.20
N THR A 2 -23.78 30.63 19.09
CA THR A 2 -23.36 29.23 19.33
C THR A 2 -24.46 28.17 19.23
N ALA A 3 -25.61 28.34 19.92
CA ALA A 3 -26.70 27.37 19.90
C ALA A 3 -27.26 27.07 18.49
N ALA A 4 -27.24 28.04 17.58
CA ALA A 4 -27.64 27.83 16.17
C ALA A 4 -26.56 27.09 15.39
N LEU A 5 -25.28 27.40 15.60
CA LEU A 5 -24.14 26.70 14.97
C LEU A 5 -24.10 25.22 15.40
N VAL A 6 -24.28 24.95 16.70
CA VAL A 6 -24.40 23.59 17.25
C VAL A 6 -25.61 22.86 16.70
N PHE A 7 -26.77 23.51 16.58
CA PHE A 7 -27.96 22.92 15.96
C PHE A 7 -27.72 22.54 14.49
N ILE A 8 -27.09 23.42 13.70
CA ILE A 8 -26.76 23.16 12.29
C ILE A 8 -25.72 22.03 12.18
N SER A 9 -24.71 21.98 13.05
CA SER A 9 -23.72 20.89 13.13
C SER A 9 -24.37 19.52 13.43
N ILE A 10 -25.34 19.48 14.34
CA ILE A 10 -26.12 18.26 14.63
C ILE A 10 -27.04 17.90 13.45
N ALA A 11 -27.65 18.87 12.78
CA ALA A 11 -28.45 18.63 11.58
C ALA A 11 -27.60 18.06 10.42
N ALA A 12 -26.37 18.54 10.23
CA ALA A 12 -25.42 18.02 9.25
C ALA A 12 -25.04 16.55 9.53
N LEU A 13 -24.80 16.22 10.80
CA LEU A 13 -24.52 14.84 11.26
C LEU A 13 -25.68 13.87 10.94
N LEU A 14 -26.92 14.35 10.95
CA LEU A 14 -28.12 13.54 10.66
C LEU A 14 -28.40 13.30 9.17
N ILE A 15 -27.67 13.96 8.25
CA ILE A 15 -27.84 13.77 6.80
C ILE A 15 -27.58 12.31 6.39
N GLY A 16 -26.57 11.66 6.98
CA GLY A 16 -26.21 10.27 6.69
C GLY A 16 -27.37 9.28 6.90
N PRO A 17 -27.94 9.20 8.12
CA PRO A 17 -29.12 8.39 8.42
C PRO A 17 -30.33 8.67 7.53
N LEU A 18 -30.60 9.95 7.21
CA LEU A 18 -31.74 10.37 6.40
C LEU A 18 -31.58 9.91 4.94
N PHE A 19 -30.42 10.21 4.34
CA PHE A 19 -30.14 9.92 2.93
C PHE A 19 -29.97 8.41 2.66
N TRP A 20 -29.56 7.63 3.66
CA TRP A 20 -29.43 6.17 3.53
C TRP A 20 -30.69 5.48 2.99
N ASN A 21 -31.89 5.94 3.37
CA ASN A 21 -33.16 5.33 2.92
C ASN A 21 -33.39 5.48 1.41
N VAL A 22 -32.74 6.47 0.77
CA VAL A 22 -32.69 6.63 -0.69
C VAL A 22 -31.54 5.79 -1.26
N ALA A 23 -30.34 5.92 -0.70
CA ALA A 23 -29.13 5.23 -1.17
C ALA A 23 -29.28 3.70 -1.20
N ALA A 24 -29.90 3.11 -0.16
CA ALA A 24 -30.11 1.67 -0.04
C ALA A 24 -30.94 1.05 -1.18
N ARG A 25 -31.71 1.86 -1.93
CA ARG A 25 -32.53 1.41 -3.06
C ARG A 25 -31.78 1.33 -4.39
N GLN A 26 -30.55 1.86 -4.48
CA GLN A 26 -29.80 1.92 -5.74
C GLN A 26 -28.32 1.58 -5.57
N VAL A 27 -27.87 0.50 -6.21
CA VAL A 27 -26.46 0.03 -6.17
C VAL A 27 -25.47 1.13 -6.58
N LYS A 28 -25.80 1.94 -7.60
CA LYS A 28 -24.97 3.08 -8.02
C LYS A 28 -24.82 4.14 -6.92
N VAL A 29 -25.90 4.46 -6.20
CA VAL A 29 -25.87 5.47 -5.13
C VAL A 29 -25.11 4.93 -3.91
N ARG A 30 -25.21 3.63 -3.60
CA ARG A 30 -24.33 2.97 -2.62
C ARG A 30 -22.85 3.10 -2.97
N ILE A 31 -22.47 2.80 -4.20
CA ILE A 31 -21.06 2.81 -4.64
C ILE A 31 -20.51 4.24 -4.75
N GLY A 32 -21.32 5.20 -5.21
CA GLY A 32 -20.98 6.62 -5.12
C GLY A 32 -20.85 7.10 -3.67
N LEU A 33 -21.75 6.67 -2.78
CA LEU A 33 -21.62 7.02 -1.36
C LEU A 33 -20.38 6.40 -0.71
N HIS A 34 -19.97 5.21 -1.15
CA HIS A 34 -18.69 4.61 -0.74
C HIS A 34 -17.49 5.46 -1.16
N GLY A 35 -17.39 5.80 -2.46
CA GLY A 35 -16.31 6.66 -2.96
C GLY A 35 -16.29 8.04 -2.30
N PHE A 36 -17.46 8.61 -1.98
CA PHE A 36 -17.60 9.84 -1.22
C PHE A 36 -17.04 9.72 0.21
N VAL A 37 -17.49 8.73 0.99
CA VAL A 37 -17.02 8.52 2.37
C VAL A 37 -15.53 8.22 2.39
N LEU A 38 -15.06 7.34 1.50
CA LEU A 38 -13.64 6.98 1.37
C LEU A 38 -12.77 8.24 1.17
N VAL A 39 -13.03 9.00 0.11
CA VAL A 39 -12.16 10.13 -0.26
C VAL A 39 -12.29 11.31 0.71
N SER A 40 -13.50 11.61 1.21
CA SER A 40 -13.68 12.71 2.16
C SER A 40 -13.09 12.41 3.54
N VAL A 41 -13.32 11.23 4.11
CA VAL A 41 -12.77 10.87 5.44
C VAL A 41 -11.25 10.79 5.39
N LEU A 42 -10.66 10.22 4.34
CA LEU A 42 -9.20 10.16 4.19
C LEU A 42 -8.59 11.55 3.95
N GLY A 43 -9.25 12.41 3.18
CA GLY A 43 -8.83 13.80 2.99
C GLY A 43 -8.84 14.58 4.31
N LEU A 44 -9.90 14.46 5.10
CA LEU A 44 -10.00 15.04 6.45
C LEU A 44 -8.90 14.52 7.39
N ILE A 45 -8.63 13.21 7.37
CA ILE A 45 -7.56 12.61 8.19
C ILE A 45 -6.20 13.18 7.78
N ALA A 46 -5.88 13.20 6.49
CA ALA A 46 -4.56 13.59 5.99
C ALA A 46 -4.29 15.11 6.06
N LEU A 47 -5.31 15.95 5.87
CA LEU A 47 -5.16 17.40 5.72
C LEU A 47 -5.63 18.22 6.94
N HIS A 48 -6.33 17.61 7.90
CA HIS A 48 -6.77 18.29 9.12
C HIS A 48 -6.37 17.52 10.39
N VAL A 49 -6.81 16.26 10.56
CA VAL A 49 -6.59 15.52 11.82
C VAL A 49 -5.11 15.21 12.09
N VAL A 50 -4.37 14.68 11.11
CA VAL A 50 -2.95 14.35 11.29
C VAL A 50 -2.07 15.59 11.46
N PRO A 51 -2.22 16.68 10.67
CA PRO A 51 -1.52 17.93 10.93
C PRO A 51 -1.82 18.52 12.32
N HIS A 52 -3.09 18.64 12.70
CA HIS A 52 -3.48 19.21 14.00
C HIS A 52 -2.97 18.37 15.18
N ALA A 53 -3.04 17.03 15.08
CA ALA A 53 -2.43 16.15 16.07
C ALA A 53 -0.91 16.34 16.17
N PHE A 54 -0.21 16.61 15.07
CA PHE A 54 1.25 16.81 15.05
C PHE A 54 1.65 18.14 15.70
N LEU A 55 0.79 19.16 15.66
CA LEU A 55 1.00 20.40 16.43
C LEU A 55 0.88 20.15 17.94
N MET A 56 -0.01 19.24 18.38
CA MET A 56 -0.20 18.92 19.80
C MET A 56 0.79 17.90 20.36
N ALA A 57 1.26 16.94 19.56
CA ALA A 57 2.05 15.79 20.02
C ALA A 57 3.33 15.51 19.22
N GLY A 58 3.63 16.34 18.21
CA GLY A 58 4.83 16.22 17.37
C GLY A 58 5.02 14.82 16.80
N TRP A 59 6.26 14.33 16.89
CA TRP A 59 6.69 13.06 16.33
C TRP A 59 5.96 11.82 16.88
N TRP A 60 5.30 11.89 18.05
CA TRP A 60 4.50 10.76 18.56
C TRP A 60 3.27 10.43 17.72
N VAL A 61 2.82 11.36 16.86
CA VAL A 61 1.74 11.12 15.90
C VAL A 61 2.07 10.00 14.92
N LEU A 62 3.30 9.90 14.42
CA LEU A 62 3.66 8.88 13.43
C LEU A 62 3.57 7.44 13.96
N PRO A 63 4.18 7.06 15.11
CA PRO A 63 4.01 5.73 15.68
C PRO A 63 2.58 5.49 16.22
N ALA A 64 1.86 6.53 16.65
CA ALA A 64 0.46 6.39 17.06
C ALA A 64 -0.44 6.06 15.85
N LEU A 65 -0.34 6.84 14.76
CA LEU A 65 -1.05 6.63 13.50
C LEU A 65 -0.75 5.24 12.90
N LEU A 66 0.53 4.86 12.86
CA LEU A 66 0.95 3.54 12.39
C LEU A 66 0.45 2.41 13.31
N GLY A 67 0.48 2.63 14.63
CA GLY A 67 -0.07 1.70 15.62
C GLY A 67 -1.57 1.50 15.43
N GLY A 68 -2.33 2.56 15.20
CA GLY A 68 -3.76 2.48 14.91
C GLY A 68 -4.07 1.72 13.61
N LEU A 69 -3.25 1.92 12.58
CA LEU A 69 -3.40 1.26 11.28
C LEU A 69 -3.09 -0.24 11.31
N LEU A 70 -2.05 -0.64 12.07
CA LEU A 70 -1.53 -2.01 12.07
C LEU A 70 -2.05 -2.89 13.22
N LEU A 71 -2.33 -2.33 14.40
CA LEU A 71 -2.71 -3.12 15.58
C LEU A 71 -3.99 -3.96 15.36
N PRO A 72 -5.06 -3.49 14.69
CA PRO A 72 -6.23 -4.32 14.39
C PRO A 72 -5.87 -5.53 13.52
N ALA A 73 -5.11 -5.32 12.43
CA ALA A 73 -4.66 -6.39 11.54
C ALA A 73 -3.79 -7.44 12.25
N VAL A 74 -2.92 -7.00 13.16
CA VAL A 74 -2.09 -7.90 13.99
C VAL A 74 -2.95 -8.68 14.98
N ALA A 75 -3.95 -8.04 15.58
CA ALA A 75 -4.87 -8.68 16.53
C ALA A 75 -5.83 -9.68 15.86
N GLU A 76 -6.25 -9.42 14.62
CA GLU A 76 -7.01 -10.34 13.77
C GLU A 76 -6.16 -11.54 13.32
N GLY A 77 -4.89 -11.32 12.98
CA GLY A 77 -3.95 -12.36 12.57
C GLY A 77 -3.43 -13.28 13.70
N LEU A 78 -3.82 -13.05 14.96
CA LEU A 78 -3.43 -13.92 16.08
C LEU A 78 -4.25 -15.23 16.04
N PRO A 79 -3.62 -16.42 16.13
CA PRO A 79 -4.27 -17.72 15.95
C PRO A 79 -5.09 -18.17 17.18
N HIS A 80 -5.99 -17.32 17.64
CA HIS A 80 -6.86 -17.56 18.80
C HIS A 80 -8.25 -18.04 18.39
N ARG A 81 -8.89 -18.78 19.31
CA ARG A 81 -10.09 -19.61 19.09
C ARG A 81 -11.14 -18.93 18.19
N ARG A 82 -11.58 -19.67 17.15
CA ARG A 82 -12.65 -19.34 16.19
C ARG A 82 -13.73 -18.45 16.82
N GLY A 83 -13.72 -17.16 16.45
CA GLY A 83 -14.55 -16.12 17.05
C GLY A 83 -13.81 -14.82 17.40
N GLY A 84 -12.48 -14.86 17.51
CA GLY A 84 -11.63 -13.72 17.85
C GLY A 84 -11.76 -12.51 16.91
N GLU A 85 -11.71 -12.73 15.59
CA GLU A 85 -11.79 -11.67 14.55
C GLU A 85 -13.00 -10.74 14.78
N ARG A 86 -14.20 -11.32 14.96
CA ARG A 86 -15.46 -10.58 15.19
C ARG A 86 -15.49 -9.85 16.54
N GLN A 87 -14.60 -10.20 17.48
CA GLN A 87 -14.41 -9.45 18.72
C GLN A 87 -13.42 -8.31 18.52
N VAL A 88 -12.34 -8.51 17.77
CA VAL A 88 -11.37 -7.45 17.41
C VAL A 88 -12.05 -6.35 16.60
N GLU A 89 -12.77 -6.68 15.52
CA GLU A 89 -13.47 -5.67 14.70
C GLU A 89 -14.43 -4.82 15.56
N ARG A 90 -15.19 -5.47 16.46
CA ARG A 90 -16.11 -4.78 17.37
C ARG A 90 -15.39 -3.86 18.37
N LEU A 91 -14.24 -4.28 18.90
CA LEU A 91 -13.43 -3.45 19.79
C LEU A 91 -12.84 -2.24 19.04
N THR A 92 -12.34 -2.44 17.82
CA THR A 92 -11.85 -1.36 16.95
C THR A 92 -12.98 -0.37 16.60
N LEU A 93 -14.19 -0.86 16.28
CA LEU A 93 -15.36 -0.01 16.03
C LEU A 93 -15.83 0.76 17.28
N VAL A 94 -15.74 0.17 18.48
CA VAL A 94 -16.02 0.88 19.75
C VAL A 94 -14.96 1.93 20.05
N LEU A 95 -13.67 1.62 19.88
CA LEU A 95 -12.56 2.56 20.01
C LEU A 95 -12.75 3.78 19.09
N VAL A 96 -13.03 3.54 17.81
CA VAL A 96 -13.31 4.61 16.82
C VAL A 96 -14.54 5.44 17.22
N ALA A 97 -15.61 4.82 17.74
CA ALA A 97 -16.78 5.54 18.23
C ALA A 97 -16.48 6.40 19.48
N THR A 98 -15.68 5.91 20.43
CA THR A 98 -15.20 6.68 21.59
C THR A 98 -14.35 7.87 21.14
N ALA A 99 -13.40 7.64 20.23
CA ALA A 99 -12.53 8.69 19.73
C ALA A 99 -13.29 9.79 18.98
N LEU A 100 -14.28 9.41 18.18
CA LEU A 100 -15.11 10.35 17.43
C LEU A 100 -15.99 11.22 18.36
N GLY A 101 -16.43 10.68 19.50
CA GLY A 101 -17.12 11.47 20.52
C GLY A 101 -16.22 12.46 21.26
N LEU A 102 -14.95 12.08 21.50
CA LEU A 102 -13.94 12.99 22.08
C LEU A 102 -13.52 14.09 21.09
N HIS A 103 -13.28 13.75 19.83
CA HIS A 103 -13.04 14.73 18.77
C HIS A 103 -14.25 15.68 18.59
N ALA A 104 -15.48 15.18 18.72
CA ALA A 104 -16.67 16.01 18.69
C ALA A 104 -16.78 17.04 19.82
N VAL A 105 -16.04 16.88 20.94
CA VAL A 105 -15.90 17.92 21.97
C VAL A 105 -15.07 19.11 21.45
N MET A 106 -14.01 18.86 20.69
CA MET A 106 -13.16 19.90 20.09
C MET A 106 -13.92 20.69 19.03
N ASP A 107 -14.70 20.01 18.19
CA ASP A 107 -15.66 20.66 17.30
C ASP A 107 -16.66 21.56 18.07
N GLY A 108 -17.13 21.09 19.23
CA GLY A 108 -18.02 21.86 20.10
C GLY A 108 -17.38 23.16 20.59
N ILE A 109 -16.12 23.08 21.04
CA ILE A 109 -15.29 24.23 21.43
C ILE A 109 -15.17 25.21 20.25
N ALA A 110 -14.79 24.71 19.06
CA ALA A 110 -14.63 25.54 17.85
C ALA A 110 -15.93 26.24 17.42
N LEU A 111 -17.10 25.62 17.61
CA LEU A 111 -18.41 26.24 17.34
C LEU A 111 -18.80 27.33 18.37
N ALA A 112 -18.11 27.42 19.53
CA ALA A 112 -18.36 28.41 20.57
C ALA A 112 -17.44 29.64 20.51
N LEU A 113 -16.18 29.46 20.11
CA LEU A 113 -15.20 30.55 19.91
C LEU A 113 -15.76 31.82 19.22
N PRO A 114 -16.57 31.73 18.13
CA PRO A 114 -16.98 32.93 17.39
C PRO A 114 -17.94 33.82 18.17
N ALA A 115 -18.66 33.26 19.16
CA ALA A 115 -19.48 34.03 20.07
C ALA A 115 -18.64 34.66 21.19
N ASN A 116 -17.61 33.96 21.68
CA ASN A 116 -16.78 34.43 22.80
C ASN A 116 -15.93 35.63 22.40
N HIS A 117 -15.28 35.60 21.22
CA HIS A 117 -14.47 36.72 20.72
C HIS A 117 -15.29 37.99 20.43
N SER A 118 -16.59 37.86 20.16
CA SER A 118 -17.47 39.02 19.87
C SER A 118 -17.64 40.01 21.04
N HIS A 119 -17.18 39.65 22.25
CA HIS A 119 -17.14 40.55 23.41
C HIS A 119 -15.77 41.19 23.69
N ALA A 120 -14.68 40.76 23.03
CA ALA A 120 -13.33 41.30 23.24
C ALA A 120 -12.92 42.28 22.14
N ASP A 121 -12.91 41.84 20.88
CA ASP A 121 -12.28 42.59 19.78
C ASP A 121 -13.07 43.84 19.36
N ALA A 122 -14.39 43.82 19.59
CA ALA A 122 -15.32 44.90 19.30
C ALA A 122 -15.02 46.21 20.08
N ALA A 123 -14.17 46.15 21.11
CA ALA A 123 -13.78 47.30 21.92
C ALA A 123 -12.46 47.98 21.46
N LEU A 124 -11.65 47.33 20.61
CA LEU A 124 -10.27 47.78 20.36
C LEU A 124 -9.88 47.93 18.88
N HIS A 125 -10.38 47.08 17.98
CA HIS A 125 -9.93 47.04 16.58
C HIS A 125 -11.08 47.08 15.58
N GLY A 126 -11.61 48.28 15.36
CA GLY A 126 -12.52 48.55 14.25
C GLY A 126 -11.81 48.54 12.91
N HIS A 127 -11.56 47.35 12.33
CA HIS A 127 -11.57 47.02 10.89
C HIS A 127 -11.10 45.56 10.65
N GLY A 128 -11.97 44.71 10.07
CA GLY A 128 -11.55 43.56 9.26
C GLY A 128 -11.77 42.14 9.80
N SER A 129 -11.48 41.84 11.06
CA SER A 129 -11.25 40.46 11.53
C SER A 129 -12.48 39.57 11.79
N HIS A 130 -13.72 40.03 11.56
CA HIS A 130 -14.95 39.28 11.88
C HIS A 130 -15.19 37.98 11.07
N GLY A 131 -14.26 37.57 10.20
CA GLY A 131 -14.39 36.37 9.36
C GLY A 131 -13.99 35.06 10.05
N SER A 132 -12.80 35.00 10.66
CA SER A 132 -12.08 33.75 10.97
C SER A 132 -12.86 32.80 11.89
N GLY A 133 -13.43 33.29 12.98
CA GLY A 133 -14.24 32.44 13.87
C GLY A 133 -15.46 31.83 13.16
N LEU A 134 -16.20 32.64 12.40
CA LEU A 134 -17.37 32.12 11.69
C LEU A 134 -16.97 31.14 10.57
N SER A 135 -15.81 31.36 9.95
CA SER A 135 -15.34 30.52 8.85
C SER A 135 -14.82 29.16 9.35
N LEU A 136 -14.06 29.12 10.46
CA LEU A 136 -13.76 27.89 11.23
C LEU A 136 -15.05 27.15 11.62
N ALA A 137 -16.07 27.84 12.15
CA ALA A 137 -17.34 27.20 12.50
C ALA A 137 -18.10 26.62 11.29
N LEU A 138 -17.95 27.22 10.10
CA LEU A 138 -18.49 26.68 8.85
C LEU A 138 -17.69 25.47 8.34
N ALA A 139 -16.36 25.48 8.46
CA ALA A 139 -15.51 24.31 8.20
C ALA A 139 -15.92 23.12 9.09
N VAL A 140 -16.12 23.36 10.40
CA VAL A 140 -16.60 22.34 11.35
C VAL A 140 -17.98 21.78 10.96
N ILE A 141 -18.94 22.64 10.61
CA ILE A 141 -20.26 22.20 10.13
C ILE A 141 -20.15 21.36 8.85
N LEU A 142 -19.23 21.70 7.96
CA LEU A 142 -19.05 21.03 6.68
C LEU A 142 -18.46 19.62 6.82
N HIS A 143 -17.46 19.39 7.70
CA HIS A 143 -16.89 18.05 7.91
C HIS A 143 -17.87 17.08 8.59
N ARG A 144 -18.88 17.58 9.32
CA ARG A 144 -19.94 16.73 9.90
C ARG A 144 -20.76 15.98 8.86
N ILE A 145 -20.78 16.41 7.60
CA ILE A 145 -21.48 15.69 6.53
C ILE A 145 -20.75 14.36 6.19
N PRO A 146 -19.46 14.35 5.79
CA PRO A 146 -18.63 13.14 5.76
C PRO A 146 -18.75 12.27 7.01
N VAL A 147 -18.62 12.85 8.20
CA VAL A 147 -18.64 12.11 9.47
C VAL A 147 -19.99 11.42 9.73
N GLY A 148 -21.12 12.12 9.52
CA GLY A 148 -22.46 11.55 9.69
C GLY A 148 -22.75 10.39 8.73
N PHE A 149 -22.25 10.49 7.49
CA PHE A 149 -22.26 9.37 6.55
C PHE A 149 -21.33 8.23 6.98
N ALA A 150 -20.11 8.53 7.44
CA ALA A 150 -19.13 7.54 7.88
C ALA A 150 -19.67 6.71 9.07
N ILE A 151 -20.18 7.35 10.14
CA ILE A 151 -20.77 6.63 11.29
C ILE A 151 -21.85 5.65 10.83
N TRP A 152 -22.79 6.14 10.02
CA TRP A 152 -23.92 5.33 9.58
C TRP A 152 -23.53 4.21 8.60
N TRP A 153 -22.52 4.45 7.75
CA TRP A 153 -21.99 3.46 6.81
C TRP A 153 -21.15 2.38 7.50
N LEU A 154 -20.29 2.78 8.44
CA LEU A 154 -19.33 1.90 9.10
C LEU A 154 -20.01 0.97 10.12
N ILE A 155 -20.93 1.51 10.92
CA ILE A 155 -21.50 0.82 12.09
C ILE A 155 -22.74 -0.01 11.75
N ARG A 156 -23.64 0.50 10.90
CA ARG A 156 -24.93 -0.13 10.58
C ARG A 156 -24.87 -1.57 10.02
N PRO A 157 -23.82 -2.02 9.29
CA PRO A 157 -23.77 -3.41 8.83
C PRO A 157 -23.43 -4.42 9.95
N HIS A 158 -22.77 -3.98 11.03
CA HIS A 158 -22.20 -4.86 12.08
C HIS A 158 -22.99 -4.77 13.40
N PHE A 159 -23.73 -3.68 13.60
CA PHE A 159 -24.54 -3.39 14.78
C PHE A 159 -25.98 -2.99 14.42
N SER A 160 -26.87 -3.00 15.43
CA SER A 160 -28.26 -2.59 15.24
C SER A 160 -28.39 -1.12 14.85
N ARG A 161 -29.51 -0.75 14.20
CA ARG A 161 -29.83 0.65 13.90
C ARG A 161 -29.85 1.51 15.17
N ALA A 162 -30.29 0.96 16.30
CA ALA A 162 -30.29 1.65 17.58
C ALA A 162 -28.87 2.04 18.01
N PHE A 163 -27.89 1.13 17.90
CA PHE A 163 -26.50 1.41 18.26
C PHE A 163 -25.86 2.48 17.35
N ALA A 164 -26.15 2.46 16.05
CA ALA A 164 -25.72 3.55 15.14
C ALA A 164 -26.32 4.91 15.52
N ILE A 165 -27.60 4.94 15.95
CA ILE A 165 -28.23 6.15 16.50
C ILE A 165 -27.58 6.56 17.84
N THR A 166 -27.23 5.61 18.71
CA THR A 166 -26.53 5.87 19.98
C THR A 166 -25.18 6.54 19.75
N VAL A 167 -24.38 6.10 18.77
CA VAL A 167 -23.09 6.73 18.45
C VAL A 167 -23.28 8.14 17.89
N ILE A 168 -24.27 8.37 17.02
CA ILE A 168 -24.63 9.72 16.55
C ILE A 168 -25.08 10.61 17.71
N GLY A 169 -25.88 10.10 18.65
CA GLY A 169 -26.30 10.81 19.84
C GLY A 169 -25.14 11.14 20.80
N TYR A 170 -24.17 10.24 20.93
CA TYR A 170 -22.95 10.45 21.71
C TYR A 170 -22.04 11.53 21.09
N VAL A 171 -21.86 11.51 19.77
CA VAL A 171 -21.15 12.55 19.01
C VAL A 171 -21.86 13.91 19.11
N ALA A 172 -23.20 13.93 19.02
CA ALA A 172 -23.99 15.14 19.24
C ALA A 172 -23.85 15.68 20.68
N LEU A 173 -23.89 14.80 21.69
CA LEU A 173 -23.65 15.16 23.09
C LEU A 173 -22.25 15.74 23.31
N GLY A 174 -21.20 15.14 22.74
CA GLY A 174 -19.84 15.69 22.77
C GLY A 174 -19.79 17.12 22.21
N THR A 175 -20.47 17.34 21.10
CA THR A 175 -20.57 18.68 20.45
C THR A 175 -21.26 19.71 21.38
N VAL A 176 -22.34 19.32 22.06
CA VAL A 176 -23.03 20.18 23.03
C VAL A 176 -22.17 20.44 24.26
N MET A 177 -21.48 19.43 24.79
CA MET A 177 -20.60 19.59 25.95
C MET A 177 -19.42 20.51 25.65
N GLY A 178 -18.74 20.33 24.51
CA GLY A 178 -17.65 21.22 24.10
C GLY A 178 -18.08 22.67 23.98
N ALA A 179 -19.23 22.92 23.35
CA ALA A 179 -19.77 24.27 23.18
C ALA A 179 -20.27 24.91 24.50
N ALA A 180 -20.74 24.11 25.46
CA ALA A 180 -21.25 24.58 26.75
C ALA A 180 -20.18 24.70 27.85
N LEU A 181 -19.11 23.92 27.76
CA LEU A 181 -18.05 23.78 28.77
C LEU A 181 -16.67 24.12 28.18
N THR A 182 -16.63 25.13 27.31
CA THR A 182 -15.44 25.53 26.53
C THR A 182 -14.21 25.72 27.44
N GLU A 183 -14.32 26.60 28.44
CA GLU A 183 -13.22 26.96 29.37
C GLU A 183 -12.58 25.76 30.09
N PRO A 184 -13.32 24.90 30.84
CA PRO A 184 -12.70 23.78 31.55
C PRO A 184 -12.26 22.63 30.64
N LEU A 185 -12.78 22.51 29.41
CA LEU A 185 -12.41 21.43 28.49
C LEU A 185 -11.22 21.78 27.60
N LEU A 186 -11.00 23.06 27.28
CA LEU A 186 -9.94 23.52 26.38
C LEU A 186 -8.57 22.95 26.75
N SER A 187 -8.21 22.99 28.04
CA SER A 187 -6.93 22.51 28.58
C SER A 187 -6.78 20.98 28.58
N LEU A 188 -7.87 20.22 28.59
CA LEU A 188 -7.85 18.76 28.39
C LEU A 188 -7.71 18.42 26.90
N THR A 189 -8.41 19.15 26.04
CA THR A 189 -8.43 18.89 24.59
C THR A 189 -7.15 19.31 23.87
N SER A 190 -6.44 20.33 24.36
CA SER A 190 -5.16 20.78 23.78
C SER A 190 -3.94 20.02 24.32
N SER A 191 -4.13 18.86 24.94
CA SER A 191 -3.05 18.09 25.56
C SER A 191 -2.34 17.16 24.56
N GLU A 192 -1.04 16.94 24.75
CA GLU A 192 -0.24 15.97 23.98
C GLU A 192 -0.92 14.59 23.90
N GLY A 193 -1.48 14.13 25.02
CA GLY A 193 -2.23 12.87 25.08
C GLY A 193 -3.46 12.82 24.17
N MET A 194 -4.13 13.95 23.93
CA MET A 194 -5.23 14.05 22.96
C MET A 194 -4.70 13.93 21.52
N GLY A 195 -3.57 14.56 21.19
CA GLY A 195 -2.94 14.44 19.87
C GLY A 195 -2.48 13.00 19.56
N ILE A 196 -1.83 12.34 20.50
CA ILE A 196 -1.45 10.90 20.38
C ILE A 196 -2.69 10.03 20.18
N PHE A 197 -3.75 10.27 20.96
CA PHE A 197 -4.99 9.51 20.87
C PHE A 197 -5.75 9.76 19.55
N GLN A 198 -5.81 11.00 19.06
CA GLN A 198 -6.38 11.34 17.76
C GLN A 198 -5.63 10.66 16.61
N ALA A 199 -4.29 10.68 16.64
CA ALA A 199 -3.47 10.01 15.63
C ALA A 199 -3.74 8.49 15.60
N PHE A 200 -3.76 7.84 16.77
CA PHE A 200 -4.09 6.41 16.89
C PHE A 200 -5.52 6.09 16.40
N ALA A 201 -6.50 6.91 16.76
CA ALA A 201 -7.88 6.76 16.30
C ALA A 201 -8.04 6.98 14.78
N ALA A 202 -7.32 7.95 14.21
CA ALA A 202 -7.27 8.18 12.78
C ALA A 202 -6.68 6.97 12.04
N GLY A 203 -5.60 6.38 12.56
CA GLY A 203 -5.01 5.16 12.01
C GLY A 203 -5.99 3.97 12.02
N ALA A 204 -6.70 3.78 13.13
CA ALA A 204 -7.74 2.76 13.25
C ALA A 204 -8.93 3.01 12.30
N LEU A 205 -9.31 4.28 12.07
CA LEU A 205 -10.34 4.64 11.11
C LEU A 205 -9.89 4.39 9.66
N VAL A 206 -8.63 4.68 9.30
CA VAL A 206 -8.05 4.30 8.00
C VAL A 206 -8.10 2.77 7.85
N HIS A 207 -7.68 2.00 8.85
CA HIS A 207 -7.72 0.53 8.81
C HIS A 207 -9.12 0.01 8.44
N VAL A 208 -10.16 0.36 9.21
CA VAL A 208 -11.52 -0.18 9.00
C VAL A 208 -12.15 0.33 7.70
N LEU A 209 -11.76 1.53 7.24
CA LEU A 209 -12.23 2.11 5.98
C LEU A 209 -11.59 1.43 4.75
N LEU A 210 -10.35 0.94 4.86
CA LEU A 210 -9.67 0.23 3.77
C LEU A 210 -10.01 -1.28 3.74
N HIS A 211 -10.25 -1.92 4.89
CA HIS A 211 -10.49 -3.36 4.99
C HIS A 211 -11.93 -3.80 4.58
N ARG A 212 -12.59 -3.11 3.63
CA ARG A 212 -13.98 -3.42 3.20
C ARG A 212 -14.15 -3.53 1.68
N PRO A 213 -13.63 -4.59 1.03
CA PRO A 213 -13.70 -4.78 -0.43
C PRO A 213 -15.03 -5.34 -0.98
N ASP A 214 -16.06 -5.57 -0.17
CA ASP A 214 -17.30 -6.27 -0.56
C ASP A 214 -18.32 -5.43 -1.36
N PHE A 215 -17.99 -5.15 -2.63
CA PHE A 215 -18.91 -4.56 -3.61
C PHE A 215 -19.09 -5.37 -4.90
N GLY A 216 -18.76 -6.66 -4.87
CA GLY A 216 -19.28 -7.60 -5.87
C GLY A 216 -20.80 -7.75 -5.77
N PRO A 217 -21.52 -8.14 -6.85
CA PRO A 217 -22.82 -8.77 -6.69
C PRO A 217 -22.59 -10.07 -5.89
N ALA A 218 -23.45 -10.36 -4.90
CA ALA A 218 -23.25 -11.48 -3.99
C ALA A 218 -23.17 -12.82 -4.74
N SER A 219 -21.95 -13.33 -4.92
CA SER A 219 -21.69 -14.75 -5.19
C SER A 219 -22.24 -15.57 -4.01
N GLY A 220 -22.81 -16.73 -4.31
CA GLY A 220 -23.64 -17.47 -3.36
C GLY A 220 -22.95 -17.73 -2.02
N GLN A 221 -23.56 -17.24 -0.93
CA GLN A 221 -23.10 -17.52 0.42
C GLN A 221 -23.35 -19.01 0.73
N HIS A 222 -22.31 -19.84 0.59
CA HIS A 222 -22.32 -21.24 1.00
C HIS A 222 -22.10 -21.38 2.52
N ASP A 223 -23.02 -20.83 3.30
CA ASP A 223 -23.23 -21.15 4.72
C ASP A 223 -24.63 -21.75 4.90
N SER A 224 -24.72 -22.91 5.55
CA SER A 224 -25.97 -23.66 5.71
C SER A 224 -26.97 -22.95 6.65
N PRO A 225 -28.29 -22.98 6.36
CA PRO A 225 -29.27 -22.22 7.11
C PRO A 225 -29.65 -22.87 8.46
N ALA A 226 -29.50 -22.13 9.56
CA ALA A 226 -30.09 -22.48 10.86
C ALA A 226 -30.61 -21.26 11.65
N SER A 227 -31.90 -21.30 11.97
CA SER A 227 -32.58 -20.54 13.05
C SER A 227 -32.35 -19.01 13.17
N GLN A 228 -33.12 -18.21 12.42
CA GLN A 228 -33.84 -17.04 12.97
C GLN A 228 -35.19 -16.82 12.23
N PRO A 229 -36.35 -16.84 12.92
CA PRO A 229 -37.64 -16.48 12.32
C PRO A 229 -38.04 -15.03 12.63
N GLY A 230 -38.12 -14.17 11.60
CA GLY A 230 -38.76 -12.84 11.74
C GLY A 230 -38.33 -11.77 10.74
N LEU A 231 -39.30 -11.25 9.96
CA LEU A 231 -39.26 -9.98 9.22
C LEU A 231 -38.03 -9.73 8.29
N THR A 232 -37.82 -10.61 7.32
CA THR A 232 -37.04 -10.28 6.12
C THR A 232 -37.80 -9.30 5.22
N ALA A 233 -37.52 -8.00 5.34
CA ALA A 233 -37.90 -7.04 4.31
C ALA A 233 -37.12 -7.35 3.02
N ALA A 234 -37.82 -7.70 1.94
CA ALA A 234 -37.21 -8.19 0.71
C ALA A 234 -36.28 -7.15 0.04
N VAL A 235 -34.97 -7.36 0.20
CA VAL A 235 -33.95 -6.78 -0.68
C VAL A 235 -33.84 -7.70 -1.89
N ASP A 236 -34.04 -7.18 -3.09
CA ASP A 236 -34.00 -7.96 -4.33
C ASP A 236 -32.56 -8.42 -4.61
N THR A 237 -32.26 -9.69 -4.33
CA THR A 237 -30.91 -10.29 -4.41
C THR A 237 -30.48 -10.72 -5.81
N ARG A 238 -31.20 -10.29 -6.86
CA ARG A 238 -30.83 -10.59 -8.25
C ARG A 238 -29.42 -10.07 -8.56
N PRO A 239 -28.54 -10.87 -9.18
CA PRO A 239 -27.24 -10.38 -9.61
C PRO A 239 -27.42 -9.32 -10.69
N VAL A 240 -27.17 -8.05 -10.33
CA VAL A 240 -27.36 -6.91 -11.21
C VAL A 240 -26.32 -6.99 -12.32
N LYS A 241 -26.77 -7.21 -13.58
CA LYS A 241 -25.94 -7.15 -14.80
C LYS A 241 -25.52 -5.71 -15.13
N SER A 242 -24.90 -5.01 -14.18
CA SER A 242 -24.36 -3.67 -14.35
C SER A 242 -22.95 -3.74 -14.92
N ASP A 243 -22.77 -3.14 -16.11
CA ASP A 243 -21.47 -2.81 -16.70
C ASP A 243 -20.50 -2.26 -15.63
N PRO A 244 -19.35 -2.93 -15.38
CA PRO A 244 -18.37 -2.51 -14.37
C PRO A 244 -17.92 -1.05 -14.53
N ARG A 245 -17.83 -0.54 -15.76
CA ARG A 245 -17.44 0.85 -16.03
C ARG A 245 -18.46 1.85 -15.48
N ARG A 246 -19.73 1.47 -15.32
CA ARG A 246 -20.78 2.29 -14.69
C ARG A 246 -20.74 2.25 -13.17
N LEU A 247 -20.09 1.26 -12.57
CA LEU A 247 -19.87 1.18 -11.12
C LEU A 247 -18.70 2.08 -10.73
N VAL A 248 -17.55 1.94 -11.40
CA VAL A 248 -16.37 2.80 -11.21
C VAL A 248 -16.72 4.28 -11.43
N ARG A 249 -17.53 4.60 -12.46
CA ARG A 249 -18.02 5.99 -12.67
C ARG A 249 -18.88 6.51 -11.52
N ALA A 250 -19.69 5.68 -10.86
CA ALA A 250 -20.48 6.12 -9.73
C ALA A 250 -19.58 6.41 -8.52
N GLU A 251 -18.60 5.54 -8.28
CA GLU A 251 -17.57 5.68 -7.25
C GLU A 251 -16.74 6.97 -7.44
N LEU A 252 -16.32 7.26 -8.67
CA LEU A 252 -15.57 8.48 -9.04
C LEU A 252 -16.38 9.75 -8.83
N VAL A 253 -17.68 9.76 -9.18
CA VAL A 253 -18.56 10.91 -8.89
C VAL A 253 -18.68 11.13 -7.39
N GLY A 254 -18.77 10.05 -6.61
CA GLY A 254 -18.69 10.10 -5.15
C GLY A 254 -17.40 10.72 -4.64
N GLY A 255 -16.26 10.18 -5.08
CA GLY A 255 -14.93 10.66 -4.70
C GLY A 255 -14.70 12.12 -5.07
N ALA A 256 -15.15 12.57 -6.25
CA ALA A 256 -15.06 13.97 -6.68
C ALA A 256 -15.88 14.91 -5.79
N VAL A 257 -17.08 14.50 -5.33
CA VAL A 257 -17.84 15.25 -4.32
C VAL A 257 -17.12 15.24 -2.97
N GLY A 258 -16.42 14.16 -2.63
CA GLY A 258 -15.57 14.08 -1.44
C GLY A 258 -14.41 15.09 -1.47
N VAL A 259 -13.66 15.15 -2.58
CA VAL A 259 -12.62 16.16 -2.82
C VAL A 259 -13.21 17.57 -2.76
N ALA A 260 -14.35 17.81 -3.40
CA ALA A 260 -14.99 19.13 -3.41
C ALA A 260 -15.37 19.61 -1.99
N ILE A 261 -15.85 18.73 -1.11
CA ILE A 261 -16.11 19.07 0.30
C ILE A 261 -14.82 19.37 1.06
N VAL A 262 -13.75 18.59 0.87
CA VAL A 262 -12.46 18.82 1.54
C VAL A 262 -11.82 20.14 1.06
N LEU A 263 -11.80 20.43 -0.24
CA LEU A 263 -11.30 21.70 -0.77
C LEU A 263 -12.14 22.89 -0.31
N LEU A 264 -13.47 22.74 -0.22
CA LEU A 264 -14.35 23.79 0.30
C LEU A 264 -14.13 24.03 1.80
N MET A 265 -13.81 23.00 2.59
CA MET A 265 -13.42 23.15 3.99
C MET A 265 -12.12 23.95 4.13
N LEU A 266 -11.07 23.58 3.39
CA LEU A 266 -9.79 24.31 3.39
C LEU A 266 -9.96 25.78 2.97
N ALA A 267 -10.91 26.06 2.07
CA ALA A 267 -11.25 27.43 1.65
C ALA A 267 -12.05 28.24 2.69
N PHE A 268 -12.60 27.58 3.72
CA PHE A 268 -13.27 28.24 4.84
C PHE A 268 -12.36 28.48 6.05
N ASP A 269 -11.12 27.97 6.09
CA ASP A 269 -10.24 28.17 7.24
C ASP A 269 -8.75 28.35 6.84
N PRO A 270 -8.42 29.41 6.08
CA PRO A 270 -7.07 29.60 5.57
C PRO A 270 -6.02 29.88 6.66
N ASP A 271 -6.43 30.41 7.82
CA ASP A 271 -5.53 30.89 8.87
C ASP A 271 -5.05 29.75 9.79
N ASP A 272 -5.93 28.83 10.23
CA ASP A 272 -5.55 27.66 11.06
C ASP A 272 -4.84 26.56 10.22
N HIS A 273 -4.61 26.81 8.93
CA HIS A 273 -4.02 25.86 7.99
C HIS A 273 -2.58 26.20 7.58
N ALA A 274 -1.94 27.22 8.17
CA ALA A 274 -0.54 27.57 7.85
C ALA A 274 0.46 26.39 7.94
N PRO A 275 0.39 25.47 8.92
CA PRO A 275 1.23 24.27 8.92
C PRO A 275 0.91 23.32 7.75
N VAL A 276 -0.37 23.12 7.44
CA VAL A 276 -0.84 22.33 6.30
C VAL A 276 -0.35 22.91 4.97
N ALA A 277 -0.32 24.24 4.86
CA ALA A 277 0.26 24.94 3.71
C ALA A 277 1.75 24.62 3.56
N THR A 278 2.57 24.72 4.62
CA THR A 278 3.99 24.36 4.53
C THR A 278 4.23 22.89 4.16
N TRP A 279 3.34 21.98 4.58
CA TRP A 279 3.43 20.56 4.22
C TRP A 279 2.99 20.32 2.76
N ALA A 280 1.96 21.02 2.29
CA ALA A 280 1.53 20.98 0.90
C ALA A 280 2.58 21.58 -0.04
N GLU A 281 3.25 22.67 0.35
CA GLU A 281 4.38 23.27 -0.36
C GLU A 281 5.56 22.30 -0.45
N ARG A 282 5.95 21.67 0.67
CA ARG A 282 6.99 20.62 0.68
C ARG A 282 6.61 19.44 -0.20
N PHE A 283 5.37 18.97 -0.14
CA PHE A 283 4.86 17.90 -0.99
C PHE A 283 4.91 18.27 -2.48
N VAL A 284 4.48 19.48 -2.85
CA VAL A 284 4.50 19.95 -4.25
C VAL A 284 5.93 20.18 -4.75
N ALA A 285 6.84 20.69 -3.92
CA ALA A 285 8.25 20.82 -4.27
C ALA A 285 8.88 19.43 -4.53
N LEU A 286 8.74 18.50 -3.59
CA LEU A 286 9.21 17.12 -3.77
C LEU A 286 8.53 16.42 -4.98
N ALA A 287 7.25 16.69 -5.25
CA ALA A 287 6.56 16.17 -6.44
C ALA A 287 7.17 16.71 -7.73
N LEU A 288 7.48 18.00 -7.77
CA LEU A 288 8.03 18.73 -8.91
C LEU A 288 9.43 18.23 -9.25
N ASP A 289 10.29 18.04 -8.24
CA ASP A 289 11.64 17.50 -8.38
C ASP A 289 11.63 16.03 -8.84
N MET A 290 10.69 15.22 -8.32
CA MET A 290 10.62 13.80 -8.66
C MET A 290 9.96 13.52 -10.02
N ALA A 291 9.12 14.42 -10.54
CA ALA A 291 8.29 14.14 -11.70
C ALA A 291 9.05 13.78 -13.00
N PRO A 292 10.18 14.44 -13.37
CA PRO A 292 10.95 14.03 -14.55
C PRO A 292 11.53 12.62 -14.39
N ALA A 293 12.08 12.30 -13.21
CA ALA A 293 12.65 10.99 -12.91
C ALA A 293 11.59 9.89 -12.89
N LEU A 294 10.38 10.18 -12.38
CA LEU A 294 9.23 9.26 -12.45
C LEU A 294 8.80 9.01 -13.89
N LEU A 295 8.65 10.07 -14.71
CA LEU A 295 8.23 9.93 -16.11
C LEU A 295 9.24 9.14 -16.94
N ILE A 296 10.55 9.40 -16.76
CA ILE A 296 11.63 8.62 -17.38
C ILE A 296 11.59 7.17 -16.88
N GLY A 297 11.43 6.96 -15.56
CA GLY A 297 11.33 5.64 -14.94
C GLY A 297 10.16 4.81 -15.49
N TYR A 298 8.99 5.41 -15.69
CA TYR A 298 7.82 4.76 -16.28
C TYR A 298 8.04 4.38 -17.75
N LEU A 299 8.52 5.32 -18.58
CA LEU A 299 8.85 5.05 -19.98
C LEU A 299 9.90 3.94 -20.10
N LEU A 300 10.95 4.00 -19.27
CA LEU A 300 12.04 3.03 -19.28
C LEU A 300 11.59 1.65 -18.77
N ALA A 301 10.78 1.57 -17.70
CA ALA A 301 10.20 0.30 -17.25
C ALA A 301 9.36 -0.38 -18.35
N GLY A 302 8.61 0.41 -19.11
CA GLY A 302 7.88 -0.05 -20.30
C GLY A 302 8.80 -0.60 -21.40
N VAL A 303 9.83 0.16 -21.81
CA VAL A 303 10.82 -0.28 -22.81
C VAL A 303 11.54 -1.54 -22.35
N LEU A 304 11.96 -1.58 -21.09
CA LEU A 304 12.72 -2.67 -20.50
C LEU A 304 11.91 -3.97 -20.41
N ALA A 305 10.60 -3.93 -20.22
CA ALA A 305 9.73 -5.10 -20.33
C ALA A 305 9.77 -5.73 -21.76
N GLU A 306 9.86 -4.91 -22.81
CA GLU A 306 9.96 -5.39 -24.21
C GLU A 306 11.40 -5.66 -24.68
N TRP A 307 12.44 -5.39 -23.86
CA TRP A 307 13.87 -5.52 -24.23
C TRP A 307 14.64 -6.56 -23.39
N LEU A 308 14.35 -6.69 -22.09
CA LEU A 308 15.01 -7.69 -21.22
C LEU A 308 14.45 -9.10 -21.40
N SER A 309 13.32 -9.25 -22.09
CA SER A 309 12.74 -10.54 -22.53
C SER A 309 13.59 -11.31 -23.56
N GLY A 310 14.81 -10.84 -23.86
CA GLY A 310 15.76 -11.48 -24.77
C GLY A 310 17.21 -11.51 -24.23
N ALA A 311 18.17 -11.12 -25.09
CA ALA A 311 19.59 -11.28 -24.84
C ALA A 311 20.15 -10.73 -23.50
N PRO A 312 19.67 -9.59 -22.94
CA PRO A 312 20.19 -9.06 -21.69
C PRO A 312 19.97 -9.97 -20.47
N ALA A 313 18.80 -10.60 -20.34
CA ALA A 313 18.54 -11.60 -19.29
C ALA A 313 19.53 -12.78 -19.41
N GLY A 314 19.75 -13.27 -20.62
CA GLY A 314 20.75 -14.29 -20.93
C GLY A 314 22.21 -13.88 -20.72
N TYR A 315 22.52 -12.59 -20.53
CA TYR A 315 23.84 -12.10 -20.10
C TYR A 315 23.94 -12.02 -18.57
N LEU A 316 22.92 -11.47 -17.91
CA LEU A 316 22.81 -11.39 -16.45
C LEU A 316 22.86 -12.79 -15.81
N ALA A 317 22.24 -13.80 -16.43
CA ALA A 317 22.14 -15.16 -15.88
C ALA A 317 23.44 -15.99 -15.90
N LYS A 318 24.43 -15.65 -16.73
CA LYS A 318 25.61 -16.53 -16.97
C LYS A 318 26.60 -16.56 -15.80
N GLY A 319 27.17 -17.73 -15.52
CA GLY A 319 28.29 -17.90 -14.59
C GLY A 319 27.88 -18.06 -13.12
N SER A 320 28.81 -17.85 -12.20
CA SER A 320 28.58 -18.05 -10.75
C SER A 320 27.76 -16.91 -10.14
N SER A 321 27.23 -17.14 -8.92
CA SER A 321 26.50 -16.12 -8.14
C SER A 321 27.22 -14.76 -8.08
N VAL A 322 28.55 -14.77 -7.94
CA VAL A 322 29.36 -13.55 -7.85
C VAL A 322 29.43 -12.81 -9.19
N ALA A 323 29.55 -13.55 -10.31
CA ALA A 323 29.52 -12.96 -11.65
C ALA A 323 28.14 -12.43 -12.05
N GLN A 324 27.08 -13.11 -11.61
CA GLN A 324 25.68 -12.66 -11.75
C GLN A 324 25.45 -11.37 -10.96
N THR A 325 25.82 -11.34 -9.67
CA THR A 325 25.78 -10.14 -8.82
C THR A 325 26.57 -8.98 -9.44
N ALA A 326 27.81 -9.20 -9.85
CA ALA A 326 28.66 -8.15 -10.42
C ALA A 326 28.06 -7.54 -11.71
N ARG A 327 27.38 -8.33 -12.55
CA ARG A 327 26.62 -7.82 -13.70
C ARG A 327 25.35 -7.09 -13.30
N GLY A 328 24.65 -7.53 -12.25
CA GLY A 328 23.51 -6.79 -11.69
C GLY A 328 23.91 -5.39 -11.23
N VAL A 329 25.02 -5.28 -10.47
CA VAL A 329 25.60 -3.99 -10.08
C VAL A 329 26.00 -3.15 -11.30
N ALA A 330 26.79 -3.73 -12.22
CA ALA A 330 27.27 -3.02 -13.41
C ALA A 330 26.14 -2.57 -14.37
N PHE A 331 25.01 -3.28 -14.41
CA PHE A 331 23.83 -2.90 -15.18
C PHE A 331 22.99 -1.81 -14.49
N GLY A 332 23.06 -1.68 -13.16
CA GLY A 332 22.39 -0.62 -12.40
C GLY A 332 23.09 0.74 -12.50
N ILE A 333 24.42 0.79 -12.37
CA ILE A 333 25.22 2.03 -12.37
C ILE A 333 24.86 3.06 -13.46
N PRO A 334 24.71 2.70 -14.76
CA PRO A 334 24.48 3.68 -15.81
C PRO A 334 23.01 4.14 -15.94
N LEU A 335 22.08 3.60 -15.15
CA LEU A 335 20.65 3.86 -15.31
C LEU A 335 20.16 4.84 -14.22
N PRO A 336 19.75 6.08 -14.58
CA PRO A 336 19.23 7.07 -13.63
C PRO A 336 17.79 6.73 -13.24
N ILE A 337 17.61 5.67 -12.45
CA ILE A 337 16.30 5.16 -12.04
C ILE A 337 16.18 5.23 -10.53
N CYS A 338 15.26 6.06 -10.07
CA CYS A 338 14.86 6.15 -8.67
C CYS A 338 14.35 4.79 -8.12
N SER A 339 14.32 4.68 -6.79
CA SER A 339 13.70 3.55 -6.06
C SER A 339 12.30 3.19 -6.57
N CYS A 340 11.54 4.19 -7.03
CA CYS A 340 10.22 4.03 -7.62
C CYS A 340 10.22 3.25 -8.95
N GLY A 341 11.18 3.54 -9.83
CA GLY A 341 11.26 2.93 -11.16
C GLY A 341 12.00 1.60 -11.21
N VAL A 342 12.96 1.36 -10.30
CA VAL A 342 13.75 0.10 -10.30
C VAL A 342 12.92 -1.09 -9.83
N VAL A 343 11.98 -0.90 -8.90
CA VAL A 343 11.12 -1.95 -8.33
C VAL A 343 10.29 -2.73 -9.37
N PRO A 344 9.54 -2.08 -10.30
CA PRO A 344 8.82 -2.80 -11.37
C PRO A 344 9.76 -3.49 -12.37
N ILE A 345 10.97 -2.94 -12.61
CA ILE A 345 11.97 -3.56 -13.49
C ILE A 345 12.57 -4.81 -12.83
N TYR A 346 12.86 -4.75 -11.53
CA TYR A 346 13.26 -5.91 -10.74
C TYR A 346 12.19 -7.02 -10.79
N ARG A 347 10.90 -6.66 -10.66
CA ARG A 347 9.80 -7.62 -10.80
C ARG A 347 9.75 -8.27 -12.18
N SER A 348 9.88 -7.50 -13.26
CA SER A 348 9.88 -8.07 -14.62
C SER A 348 11.12 -8.94 -14.90
N LEU A 349 12.29 -8.59 -14.35
CA LEU A 349 13.51 -9.41 -14.40
C LEU A 349 13.34 -10.74 -13.67
N ALA A 350 12.78 -10.74 -12.46
CA ALA A 350 12.54 -11.96 -11.69
C ALA A 350 11.51 -12.87 -12.40
N LEU A 351 10.42 -12.31 -12.91
CA LEU A 351 9.41 -13.06 -13.68
C LEU A 351 9.95 -13.57 -15.03
N ALA A 352 10.95 -12.89 -15.61
CA ALA A 352 11.68 -13.36 -16.80
C ALA A 352 12.77 -14.42 -16.49
N GLY A 353 12.85 -14.92 -15.25
CA GLY A 353 13.79 -15.95 -14.84
C GLY A 353 15.24 -15.47 -14.68
N VAL A 354 15.49 -14.17 -14.54
CA VAL A 354 16.83 -13.66 -14.24
C VAL A 354 17.22 -14.08 -12.81
N PRO A 355 18.38 -14.74 -12.61
CA PRO A 355 18.76 -15.24 -11.29
C PRO A 355 18.76 -14.15 -10.22
N ALA A 356 18.14 -14.44 -9.07
CA ALA A 356 17.94 -13.49 -7.97
C ALA A 356 19.23 -12.79 -7.48
N THR A 357 20.40 -13.44 -7.63
CA THR A 357 21.74 -12.88 -7.41
C THR A 357 22.05 -11.65 -8.25
N ALA A 358 21.63 -11.62 -9.52
CA ALA A 358 21.73 -10.47 -10.41
C ALA A 358 20.57 -9.49 -10.16
N ALA A 359 19.34 -9.99 -10.04
CA ALA A 359 18.15 -9.14 -9.91
C ALA A 359 18.14 -8.30 -8.62
N LEU A 360 18.50 -8.88 -7.47
CA LEU A 360 18.60 -8.17 -6.19
C LEU A 360 19.83 -7.23 -6.14
N ALA A 361 20.92 -7.60 -6.80
CA ALA A 361 22.09 -6.71 -6.91
C ALA A 361 21.77 -5.46 -7.75
N PHE A 362 21.04 -5.64 -8.85
CA PHE A 362 20.51 -4.56 -9.68
C PHE A 362 19.53 -3.66 -8.91
N LEU A 363 18.58 -4.27 -8.17
CA LEU A 363 17.57 -3.58 -7.36
C LEU A 363 18.18 -2.60 -6.35
N VAL A 364 19.31 -2.96 -5.72
CA VAL A 364 20.02 -2.12 -4.75
C VAL A 364 21.00 -1.15 -5.43
N ALA A 365 21.76 -1.61 -6.43
CA ALA A 365 22.81 -0.81 -7.07
C ALA A 365 22.25 0.40 -7.85
N THR A 366 21.14 0.21 -8.57
CA THR A 366 20.57 1.26 -9.45
C THR A 366 20.18 2.52 -8.68
N PRO A 367 19.32 2.45 -7.64
CA PRO A 367 18.89 3.65 -6.93
C PRO A 367 19.97 4.25 -6.03
N GLU A 368 21.07 3.56 -5.69
CA GLU A 368 22.15 4.13 -4.87
C GLU A 368 23.27 4.78 -5.70
N ILE A 369 23.70 4.14 -6.81
CA ILE A 369 24.91 4.48 -7.58
C ILE A 369 24.60 5.24 -8.88
N GLY A 370 23.32 5.49 -9.19
CA GLY A 370 22.88 6.20 -10.40
C GLY A 370 23.63 7.50 -10.67
N ILE A 371 23.93 7.79 -11.94
CA ILE A 371 24.78 8.93 -12.32
C ILE A 371 24.23 10.30 -11.85
N ASP A 372 22.92 10.43 -11.71
CA ASP A 372 22.22 11.57 -11.11
C ASP A 372 22.55 11.72 -9.62
N SER A 373 22.47 10.63 -8.83
CA SER A 373 22.89 10.58 -7.43
C SER A 373 24.36 11.04 -7.27
N LEU A 374 25.25 10.68 -8.19
CA LEU A 374 26.66 11.10 -8.15
C LEU A 374 26.85 12.59 -8.47
N LEU A 375 26.15 13.10 -9.50
CA LEU A 375 26.20 14.51 -9.90
C LEU A 375 25.65 15.44 -8.82
N VAL A 376 24.64 15.01 -8.05
CA VAL A 376 24.09 15.75 -6.91
C VAL A 376 24.94 15.56 -5.64
N SER A 377 25.53 14.38 -5.41
CA SER A 377 26.39 14.11 -4.23
C SER A 377 27.67 14.94 -4.22
N LEU A 378 28.37 15.03 -5.36
CA LEU A 378 29.68 15.68 -5.41
C LEU A 378 29.67 17.16 -4.95
N PRO A 379 28.72 18.03 -5.39
CA PRO A 379 28.64 19.41 -4.90
C PRO A 379 28.02 19.53 -3.50
N LEU A 380 27.05 18.68 -3.13
CA LEU A 380 26.30 18.82 -1.87
C LEU A 380 26.88 18.06 -0.68
N LEU A 381 27.75 17.07 -0.89
CA LEU A 381 28.36 16.25 0.16
C LEU A 381 29.90 16.23 0.07
N GLY A 382 30.48 16.72 -1.03
CA GLY A 382 31.92 16.73 -1.25
C GLY A 382 32.49 15.37 -1.70
N LEU A 383 33.72 15.41 -2.22
CA LEU A 383 34.38 14.24 -2.80
C LEU A 383 34.61 13.07 -1.81
N PRO A 384 35.12 13.29 -0.57
CA PRO A 384 35.38 12.18 0.35
C PRO A 384 34.13 11.38 0.71
N PHE A 385 33.04 12.09 1.03
CA PHE A 385 31.76 11.47 1.36
C PHE A 385 31.11 10.80 0.13
N THR A 386 31.19 11.43 -1.05
CA THR A 386 30.67 10.85 -2.30
C THR A 386 31.39 9.55 -2.67
N VAL A 387 32.71 9.48 -2.51
CA VAL A 387 33.48 8.25 -2.73
C VAL A 387 33.10 7.18 -1.72
N ALA A 388 32.98 7.52 -0.43
CA ALA A 388 32.54 6.58 0.60
C ALA A 388 31.14 6.02 0.31
N ARG A 389 30.20 6.85 -0.16
CA ARG A 389 28.86 6.45 -0.59
C ARG A 389 28.89 5.44 -1.73
N VAL A 390 29.68 5.69 -2.79
CA VAL A 390 29.78 4.76 -3.93
C VAL A 390 30.38 3.42 -3.52
N VAL A 391 31.45 3.43 -2.71
CA VAL A 391 32.09 2.19 -2.21
C VAL A 391 31.12 1.41 -1.31
N ALA A 392 30.40 2.09 -0.43
CA ALA A 392 29.35 1.50 0.40
C ALA A 392 28.25 0.86 -0.45
N ALA A 393 27.66 1.60 -1.38
CA ALA A 393 26.56 1.13 -2.24
C ALA A 393 26.95 -0.11 -3.07
N VAL A 394 28.14 -0.09 -3.71
CA VAL A 394 28.69 -1.25 -4.43
C VAL A 394 28.84 -2.46 -3.49
N PHE A 395 29.35 -2.25 -2.28
CA PHE A 395 29.51 -3.31 -1.28
C PHE A 395 28.16 -3.86 -0.80
N VAL A 396 27.19 -3.02 -0.46
CA VAL A 396 25.85 -3.41 0.00
C VAL A 396 25.11 -4.19 -1.09
N ALA A 397 25.05 -3.67 -2.32
CA ALA A 397 24.44 -4.37 -3.46
C ALA A 397 25.12 -5.74 -3.74
N THR A 398 26.46 -5.80 -3.58
CA THR A 398 27.21 -7.04 -3.77
C THR A 398 26.91 -8.08 -2.67
N VAL A 399 26.92 -7.68 -1.40
CA VAL A 399 26.65 -8.58 -0.26
C VAL A 399 25.20 -9.05 -0.25
N ILE A 400 24.23 -8.16 -0.49
CA ILE A 400 22.81 -8.52 -0.58
C ILE A 400 22.56 -9.46 -1.77
N GLY A 401 23.08 -9.13 -2.96
CA GLY A 401 22.95 -9.98 -4.15
C GLY A 401 23.52 -11.38 -3.94
N ILE A 402 24.71 -11.50 -3.34
CA ILE A 402 25.32 -12.81 -3.06
C ILE A 402 24.56 -13.57 -1.97
N LEU A 403 24.25 -12.94 -0.82
CA LEU A 403 23.67 -13.65 0.32
C LEU A 403 22.18 -13.95 0.10
N ILE A 404 21.35 -12.94 -0.13
CA ILE A 404 19.90 -13.10 -0.30
C ILE A 404 19.60 -13.86 -1.60
N GLY A 405 20.27 -13.51 -2.71
CA GLY A 405 20.08 -14.19 -3.99
C GLY A 405 20.41 -15.69 -3.96
N ARG A 406 21.40 -16.11 -3.17
CA ARG A 406 21.69 -17.54 -2.94
C ARG A 406 20.69 -18.22 -2.01
N MET A 407 20.08 -17.50 -1.06
CA MET A 407 19.01 -18.07 -0.22
C MET A 407 17.74 -18.31 -1.04
N VAL A 408 17.40 -17.37 -1.92
CA VAL A 408 16.32 -17.49 -2.91
C VAL A 408 16.55 -18.69 -3.83
N GLN A 409 17.69 -18.75 -4.53
CA GLN A 409 18.04 -19.84 -5.46
C GLN A 409 18.06 -21.24 -4.81
N ARG A 410 18.31 -21.34 -3.50
CA ARG A 410 18.23 -22.61 -2.75
C ARG A 410 16.81 -22.98 -2.34
N SER A 411 15.93 -21.99 -2.16
CA SER A 411 14.52 -22.20 -1.84
C SER A 411 13.71 -22.56 -3.08
N GLU A 412 14.10 -22.03 -4.24
CA GLU A 412 13.49 -22.26 -5.55
C GLU A 412 14.04 -23.54 -6.25
N ALA A 413 14.95 -24.28 -5.61
CA ALA A 413 15.59 -25.48 -6.13
C ALA A 413 14.70 -26.75 -6.16
N ALA A 414 13.39 -26.56 -6.36
CA ALA A 414 12.46 -27.60 -6.78
C ALA A 414 12.86 -28.15 -8.17
N PRO A 415 12.39 -29.34 -8.61
CA PRO A 415 12.65 -29.80 -9.97
C PRO A 415 12.16 -28.75 -10.98
N PRO A 416 12.91 -28.50 -12.07
CA PRO A 416 12.53 -27.48 -13.03
C PRO A 416 11.18 -27.84 -13.64
N VAL A 417 10.17 -27.01 -13.39
CA VAL A 417 8.98 -26.94 -14.25
C VAL A 417 9.53 -26.83 -15.67
N PRO A 418 9.19 -27.73 -16.60
CA PRO A 418 9.73 -27.68 -17.95
C PRO A 418 9.38 -26.33 -18.51
N ALA A 419 10.40 -25.51 -18.80
CA ALA A 419 10.21 -24.18 -19.32
C ALA A 419 9.56 -24.32 -20.70
N THR A 420 8.21 -24.23 -20.73
CA THR A 420 7.43 -24.14 -21.97
C THR A 420 8.14 -23.13 -22.84
N PRO A 421 8.71 -23.52 -23.99
CA PRO A 421 9.51 -22.61 -24.78
C PRO A 421 8.63 -21.41 -25.11
N MET A 422 8.93 -20.25 -24.49
CA MET A 422 8.17 -19.03 -24.74
C MET A 422 8.30 -18.78 -26.23
N GLN A 423 7.22 -19.05 -26.97
CA GLN A 423 7.29 -19.10 -28.42
C GLN A 423 7.62 -17.69 -28.89
N VAL A 424 8.88 -17.49 -29.27
CA VAL A 424 9.35 -16.27 -29.92
C VAL A 424 8.77 -16.32 -31.34
N THR A 425 7.49 -15.99 -31.43
CA THR A 425 6.88 -15.49 -32.66
C THR A 425 7.80 -14.44 -33.24
N GLY A 426 7.99 -14.46 -34.57
CA GLY A 426 8.92 -13.56 -35.27
C GLY A 426 8.75 -12.11 -34.78
N PRO A 427 9.86 -11.36 -34.63
CA PRO A 427 9.91 -10.16 -33.80
C PRO A 427 8.77 -9.20 -34.13
N ASP A 428 7.89 -8.98 -33.14
CA ASP A 428 6.72 -8.11 -33.28
C ASP A 428 7.11 -6.77 -33.94
N PRO A 429 6.29 -6.25 -34.86
CA PRO A 429 6.50 -4.93 -35.47
C PRO A 429 6.79 -3.85 -34.43
N LEU A 430 7.68 -2.91 -34.78
CA LEU A 430 8.20 -1.93 -33.82
C LEU A 430 7.09 -1.05 -33.22
N ASP A 431 6.01 -0.78 -33.96
CA ASP A 431 4.83 -0.07 -33.44
C ASP A 431 4.07 -0.90 -32.38
N VAL A 432 3.91 -2.21 -32.60
CA VAL A 432 3.28 -3.14 -31.64
C VAL A 432 4.10 -3.20 -30.36
N ARG A 433 5.44 -3.33 -30.48
CA ARG A 433 6.36 -3.35 -29.33
C ARG A 433 6.37 -2.02 -28.59
N CYS A 434 6.53 -0.89 -29.29
CA CYS A 434 6.48 0.44 -28.66
C CYS A 434 5.12 0.69 -27.98
N ARG A 435 4.01 0.25 -28.57
CA ARG A 435 2.67 0.36 -27.95
C ARG A 435 2.48 -0.58 -26.76
N ARG A 436 3.09 -1.76 -26.76
CA ARG A 436 3.10 -2.67 -25.59
C ARG A 436 3.96 -2.08 -24.46
N ALA A 437 5.18 -1.65 -24.76
CA ALA A 437 6.07 -0.93 -23.84
C ALA A 437 5.38 0.28 -23.19
N LEU A 438 4.83 1.20 -23.99
CA LEU A 438 4.13 2.39 -23.46
C LEU A 438 2.94 2.02 -22.57
N ARG A 439 2.21 0.94 -22.88
CA ARG A 439 1.11 0.48 -22.01
C ARG A 439 1.62 -0.10 -20.69
N VAL A 440 2.69 -0.90 -20.73
CA VAL A 440 3.29 -1.46 -19.51
C VAL A 440 3.79 -0.32 -18.61
N GLY A 441 4.56 0.61 -19.19
CA GLY A 441 5.16 1.73 -18.45
C GLY A 441 4.18 2.76 -17.93
N LEU A 442 3.25 3.24 -18.77
CA LEU A 442 2.35 4.37 -18.45
C LEU A 442 0.95 3.96 -17.95
N GLU A 443 0.60 2.67 -18.01
CA GLU A 443 -0.66 2.15 -17.47
C GLU A 443 -0.41 1.16 -16.32
N SER A 444 0.10 -0.06 -16.56
CA SER A 444 0.19 -1.05 -15.46
C SER A 444 1.22 -0.71 -14.38
N VAL A 445 2.39 -0.17 -14.74
CA VAL A 445 3.40 0.21 -13.73
C VAL A 445 2.96 1.45 -12.94
N VAL A 446 2.17 2.35 -13.53
CA VAL A 446 1.55 3.47 -12.80
C VAL A 446 0.50 2.94 -11.83
N ASP A 447 -0.36 2.01 -12.26
CA ASP A 447 -1.40 1.39 -11.41
C ASP A 447 -0.83 0.67 -10.18
N ASP A 448 0.29 -0.04 -10.34
CA ASP A 448 0.95 -0.77 -9.26
C ASP A 448 1.71 0.16 -8.27
N THR A 449 2.14 1.37 -8.69
CA THR A 449 3.10 2.21 -7.92
C THR A 449 2.57 3.57 -7.46
N ALA A 450 1.63 4.20 -8.17
CA ALA A 450 1.27 5.60 -7.96
C ALA A 450 0.79 5.90 -6.53
N VAL A 451 -0.01 5.00 -5.93
CA VAL A 451 -0.51 5.17 -4.56
C VAL A 451 0.62 5.12 -3.51
N TRP A 452 1.62 4.27 -3.72
CA TRP A 452 2.78 4.17 -2.85
C TRP A 452 3.68 5.40 -2.97
N ILE A 453 3.85 5.92 -4.19
CA ILE A 453 4.59 7.17 -4.44
C ILE A 453 3.90 8.33 -3.72
N LEU A 454 2.57 8.46 -3.83
CA LEU A 454 1.81 9.49 -3.11
C LEU A 454 1.94 9.36 -1.59
N ALA A 455 1.81 8.14 -1.04
CA ALA A 455 1.95 7.90 0.40
C ALA A 455 3.37 8.19 0.91
N GLY A 456 4.38 7.74 0.17
CA GLY A 456 5.79 8.00 0.47
C GLY A 456 6.16 9.48 0.43
N LEU A 457 5.64 10.21 -0.57
CA LEU A 457 5.85 11.64 -0.73
C LEU A 457 5.14 12.47 0.36
N ALA A 458 3.95 12.05 0.80
CA ALA A 458 3.25 12.65 1.93
C ALA A 458 4.04 12.47 3.24
N ILE A 459 4.55 11.26 3.50
CA ILE A 459 5.43 10.99 4.65
C ILE A 459 6.71 11.84 4.57
N ALA A 460 7.34 11.95 3.41
CA ALA A 460 8.53 12.77 3.21
C ALA A 460 8.27 14.27 3.46
N ALA A 461 7.11 14.80 3.04
CA ALA A 461 6.74 16.21 3.25
C ALA A 461 6.49 16.56 4.74
N MET A 462 6.03 15.58 5.54
CA MET A 462 5.87 15.73 7.00
C MET A 462 7.21 15.69 7.75
N ILE A 463 8.25 15.06 7.20
CA ILE A 463 9.54 14.91 7.87
C ILE A 463 10.36 16.19 7.72
N GLU A 464 10.42 17.00 8.78
CA GLU A 464 11.28 18.18 8.80
C GLU A 464 12.74 17.82 9.16
N PRO A 465 13.72 18.08 8.28
CA PRO A 465 15.11 17.65 8.51
C PRO A 465 15.77 18.35 9.70
N ALA A 466 15.49 19.64 9.89
CA ALA A 466 16.05 20.44 10.99
C ALA A 466 15.52 19.99 12.36
N ALA A 467 14.22 19.67 12.45
CA ALA A 467 13.62 19.13 13.66
C ALA A 467 14.12 17.69 13.95
N LEU A 468 14.36 16.88 12.91
CA LEU A 468 14.95 15.55 13.09
C LEU A 468 16.41 15.64 13.57
N ALA A 469 17.18 16.59 13.03
CA ALA A 469 18.55 16.84 13.45
C ALA A 469 18.66 17.37 14.89
N SER A 470 17.79 18.31 15.30
CA SER A 470 17.83 18.88 16.66
C SER A 470 17.43 17.87 17.75
N ILE A 471 16.52 16.93 17.43
CA ILE A 471 16.10 15.87 18.35
C ILE A 471 17.12 14.71 18.38
N LEU A 472 17.72 14.34 17.24
CA LEU A 472 18.58 13.15 17.17
C LEU A 472 20.09 13.43 17.31
N GLY A 473 20.55 14.64 16.96
CA GLY A 473 21.95 15.06 17.11
C GLY A 473 22.54 14.94 18.53
N PRO A 474 21.78 15.19 19.62
CA PRO A 474 22.27 15.00 20.99
C PRO A 474 22.57 13.55 21.40
N PHE A 475 22.12 12.53 20.64
CA PHE A 475 22.43 11.13 20.94
C PHE A 475 23.86 10.76 20.56
N SER A 476 24.38 9.68 21.17
CA SER A 476 25.71 9.15 20.85
C SER A 476 25.81 8.71 19.39
N LEU A 477 26.99 8.85 18.78
CA LEU A 477 27.24 8.57 17.36
C LEU A 477 26.72 7.18 16.92
N THR A 478 26.92 6.16 17.75
CA THR A 478 26.40 4.80 17.51
C THR A 478 24.88 4.74 17.48
N LEU A 479 24.20 5.46 18.38
CA LEU A 479 22.74 5.50 18.45
C LEU A 479 22.15 6.34 17.30
N GLN A 480 22.80 7.44 16.91
CA GLN A 480 22.43 8.18 15.69
C GLN A 480 22.46 7.26 14.47
N VAL A 481 23.55 6.51 14.27
CA VAL A 481 23.69 5.58 13.13
C VAL A 481 22.58 4.51 13.15
N ALA A 482 22.25 3.95 14.31
CA ALA A 482 21.14 3.00 14.43
C ALA A 482 19.77 3.63 14.09
N LEU A 483 19.46 4.80 14.65
CA LEU A 483 18.18 5.48 14.46
C LEU A 483 17.98 5.93 13.01
N PHE A 484 18.97 6.59 12.40
CA PHE A 484 18.88 7.03 11.01
C PHE A 484 18.84 5.86 10.01
N ALA A 485 19.55 4.76 10.27
CA ALA A 485 19.43 3.55 9.45
C ALA A 485 18.01 2.95 9.52
N ILE A 486 17.40 2.89 10.72
CA ILE A 486 16.02 2.42 10.91
C ILE A 486 15.01 3.37 10.25
N ILE A 487 15.20 4.69 10.38
CA ILE A 487 14.33 5.72 9.79
C ILE A 487 14.36 5.67 8.25
N GLY A 488 15.47 5.29 7.62
CA GLY A 488 15.50 5.09 6.17
C GLY A 488 14.60 3.96 5.68
N ILE A 489 14.40 2.88 6.45
CA ILE A 489 13.60 1.71 6.00
C ILE A 489 12.15 2.05 5.59
N PRO A 490 11.37 2.86 6.35
CA PRO A 490 10.06 3.31 5.88
C PRO A 490 10.11 4.51 4.91
N VAL A 491 11.21 5.27 4.88
CA VAL A 491 11.26 6.57 4.17
C VAL A 491 11.49 6.39 2.68
N TYR A 492 10.43 6.63 1.91
CA TYR A 492 10.40 6.49 0.46
C TYR A 492 11.00 7.72 -0.25
N VAL A 493 12.32 7.84 -0.21
CA VAL A 493 13.06 8.92 -0.87
C VAL A 493 14.13 8.31 -1.78
N CYS A 494 14.23 8.78 -3.02
CA CYS A 494 15.27 8.35 -3.95
C CYS A 494 16.65 8.89 -3.53
N ALA A 495 17.74 8.31 -4.00
CA ALA A 495 19.08 8.79 -3.63
C ALA A 495 19.30 10.27 -3.90
N SER A 496 18.77 10.79 -5.01
CA SER A 496 18.96 12.17 -5.45
C SER A 496 18.26 13.16 -4.52
N GLY A 497 16.99 12.92 -4.14
CA GLY A 497 16.29 13.70 -3.11
C GLY A 497 16.81 13.47 -1.68
N ALA A 498 17.34 12.29 -1.39
CA ALA A 498 17.97 11.99 -0.10
C ALA A 498 19.32 12.72 0.07
N THR A 499 19.93 13.22 -1.02
CA THR A 499 21.26 13.85 -0.99
C THR A 499 21.25 15.25 -0.34
N PRO A 500 20.38 16.20 -0.76
CA PRO A 500 20.17 17.44 0.00
C PRO A 500 19.75 17.19 1.45
N LEU A 501 18.90 16.19 1.68
CA LEU A 501 18.47 15.79 3.02
C LEU A 501 19.66 15.37 3.90
N ALA A 502 20.53 14.50 3.41
CA ALA A 502 21.74 14.10 4.12
C ALA A 502 22.69 15.29 4.37
N ALA A 503 22.84 16.21 3.41
CA ALA A 503 23.64 17.41 3.57
C ALA A 503 23.09 18.32 4.69
N MET A 504 21.77 18.52 4.74
CA MET A 504 21.09 19.32 5.78
C MET A 504 21.13 18.65 7.15
N LEU A 505 21.05 17.32 7.22
CA LEU A 505 21.21 16.58 8.48
C LEU A 505 22.63 16.76 9.04
N ILE A 506 23.68 16.63 8.21
CA ILE A 506 25.07 16.85 8.66
C ILE A 506 25.30 18.32 9.06
N ALA A 507 24.77 19.28 8.29
CA ALA A 507 24.81 20.70 8.65
C ALA A 507 24.07 21.00 9.98
N GLY A 508 23.03 20.22 10.29
CA GLY A 508 22.31 20.23 11.58
C GLY A 508 23.00 19.46 12.71
N GLY A 509 24.20 18.92 12.52
CA GLY A 509 24.98 18.22 13.55
C GLY A 509 24.74 16.71 13.65
N VAL A 510 24.02 16.09 12.70
CA VAL A 510 23.92 14.63 12.60
C VAL A 510 25.22 14.06 12.04
N SER A 511 25.74 13.00 12.66
CA SER A 511 27.03 12.43 12.24
C SER A 511 27.03 11.91 10.80
N PRO A 512 28.13 12.07 10.04
CA PRO A 512 28.21 11.68 8.63
C PRO A 512 27.88 10.20 8.38
N GLY A 513 28.27 9.32 9.30
CA GLY A 513 27.93 7.91 9.26
C GLY A 513 26.45 7.61 9.44
N ALA A 514 25.72 8.42 10.22
CA ALA A 514 24.28 8.29 10.37
C ALA A 514 23.56 8.76 9.11
N ALA A 515 24.01 9.88 8.52
CA ALA A 515 23.55 10.36 7.22
C ALA A 515 23.82 9.33 6.10
N LEU A 516 25.00 8.69 6.07
CA LEU A 516 25.28 7.65 5.06
C LEU A 516 24.43 6.39 5.29
N ALA A 517 24.22 5.97 6.54
CA ALA A 517 23.37 4.80 6.82
C ALA A 517 21.93 5.02 6.35
N PHE A 518 21.39 6.23 6.52
CA PHE A 518 20.11 6.65 5.93
C PHE A 518 20.13 6.69 4.39
N LEU A 519 21.20 7.20 3.78
CA LEU A 519 21.37 7.23 2.31
C LEU A 519 21.45 5.83 1.66
N ILE A 520 21.75 4.79 2.43
CA ILE A 520 21.71 3.39 2.01
C ILE A 520 20.29 2.84 2.22
N THR A 521 19.75 2.90 3.44
CA THR A 521 18.46 2.23 3.74
C THR A 521 17.27 2.88 3.07
N GLY A 522 17.23 4.20 2.90
CA GLY A 522 16.14 4.90 2.20
C GLY A 522 15.92 4.39 0.77
N PRO A 523 16.90 4.56 -0.14
CA PRO A 523 16.77 4.10 -1.52
C PRO A 523 16.59 2.59 -1.64
N ALA A 524 17.30 1.79 -0.83
CA ALA A 524 17.37 0.34 -1.02
C ALA A 524 16.29 -0.48 -0.29
N THR A 525 15.77 -0.03 0.86
CA THR A 525 14.93 -0.88 1.75
C THR A 525 13.51 -0.37 2.00
N ASN A 526 13.11 0.69 1.29
CA ASN A 526 11.80 1.30 1.36
C ASN A 526 10.61 0.32 1.25
N VAL A 527 9.43 0.78 1.70
CA VAL A 527 8.21 -0.04 1.81
C VAL A 527 7.79 -0.73 0.50
N THR A 528 7.99 -0.10 -0.67
CA THR A 528 7.60 -0.72 -1.96
C THR A 528 8.60 -1.80 -2.39
N THR A 529 9.90 -1.59 -2.12
CA THR A 529 10.92 -2.63 -2.30
C THR A 529 10.61 -3.83 -1.40
N PHE A 530 10.30 -3.61 -0.12
CA PHE A 530 9.87 -4.69 0.77
C PHE A 530 8.63 -5.43 0.23
N GLY A 531 7.59 -4.67 -0.15
CA GLY A 531 6.35 -5.22 -0.71
C GLY A 531 6.60 -6.12 -1.92
N VAL A 532 7.34 -5.64 -2.93
CA VAL A 532 7.59 -6.40 -4.16
C VAL A 532 8.56 -7.55 -3.94
N VAL A 533 9.61 -7.43 -3.12
CA VAL A 533 10.45 -8.60 -2.75
C VAL A 533 9.63 -9.65 -2.00
N SER A 534 8.66 -9.23 -1.17
CA SER A 534 7.78 -10.13 -0.44
C SER A 534 6.78 -10.87 -1.33
N ALA A 535 6.32 -10.23 -2.41
CA ALA A 535 5.39 -10.80 -3.39
C ALA A 535 6.07 -11.59 -4.52
N VAL A 536 7.37 -11.37 -4.77
CA VAL A 536 8.15 -12.07 -5.81
C VAL A 536 8.82 -13.35 -5.29
N HIS A 537 9.34 -13.35 -4.05
CA HIS A 537 10.02 -14.52 -3.48
C HIS A 537 9.31 -15.06 -2.23
N ASN A 538 9.19 -14.24 -1.18
CA ASN A 538 8.31 -14.40 0.00
C ASN A 538 8.67 -13.37 1.10
N ARG A 539 7.77 -13.19 2.08
CA ARG A 539 7.98 -12.33 3.27
C ARG A 539 9.27 -12.64 4.04
N THR A 540 9.65 -13.90 4.20
CA THR A 540 10.86 -14.28 4.94
C THR A 540 12.13 -13.83 4.23
N ILE A 541 12.15 -13.84 2.89
CA ILE A 541 13.21 -13.25 2.07
C ILE A 541 13.21 -11.72 2.20
N ALA A 542 12.05 -11.06 2.14
CA ALA A 542 11.95 -9.60 2.30
C ALA A 542 12.45 -9.10 3.68
N PHE A 543 12.07 -9.79 4.77
CA PHE A 543 12.61 -9.48 6.11
C PHE A 543 14.11 -9.72 6.20
N ARG A 544 14.65 -10.79 5.61
CA ARG A 544 16.10 -11.06 5.58
C ARG A 544 16.87 -10.03 4.75
N PHE A 545 16.29 -9.57 3.64
CA PHE A 545 16.82 -8.47 2.81
C PHE A 545 16.91 -7.17 3.63
N ALA A 546 15.80 -6.74 4.23
CA ALA A 546 15.76 -5.50 5.02
C ALA A 546 16.68 -5.56 6.26
N ALA A 547 16.71 -6.69 6.98
CA ALA A 547 17.56 -6.87 8.16
C ALA A 547 19.07 -6.90 7.79
N LEU A 548 19.44 -7.54 6.68
CA LEU A 548 20.82 -7.55 6.19
C LEU A 548 21.25 -6.13 5.74
N ALA A 549 20.40 -5.43 4.99
CA ALA A 549 20.66 -4.07 4.55
C ALA A 549 20.80 -3.10 5.73
N LEU A 550 19.93 -3.18 6.74
CA LEU A 550 20.04 -2.42 8.00
C LEU A 550 21.36 -2.71 8.72
N LEU A 551 21.75 -3.97 8.86
CA LEU A 551 23.01 -4.37 9.49
C LEU A 551 24.23 -3.81 8.72
N LEU A 552 24.22 -3.90 7.39
CA LEU A 552 25.29 -3.37 6.55
C LEU A 552 25.37 -1.85 6.64
N ALA A 553 24.25 -1.14 6.52
CA ALA A 553 24.18 0.32 6.67
C ALA A 553 24.66 0.79 8.04
N PHE A 554 24.29 0.09 9.12
CA PHE A 554 24.77 0.37 10.47
C PHE A 554 26.29 0.21 10.59
N LEU A 555 26.85 -0.93 10.14
CA LEU A 555 28.29 -1.18 10.18
C LEU A 555 29.09 -0.19 9.31
N ILE A 556 28.55 0.16 8.14
CA ILE A 556 29.14 1.17 7.25
C ILE A 556 29.07 2.56 7.86
N GLY A 557 27.97 2.93 8.52
CA GLY A 557 27.85 4.21 9.22
C GLY A 557 28.87 4.35 10.35
N LEU A 558 29.07 3.29 11.16
CA LEU A 558 30.14 3.26 12.17
C LEU A 558 31.53 3.41 11.55
N ALA A 559 31.82 2.66 10.47
CA ALA A 559 33.09 2.78 9.75
C ALA A 559 33.29 4.19 9.15
N THR A 560 32.21 4.83 8.68
CA THR A 560 32.23 6.17 8.07
C THR A 560 32.56 7.23 9.12
N ASN A 561 31.94 7.18 10.30
CA ASN A 561 32.29 8.05 11.43
C ASN A 561 33.76 7.86 11.88
N ALA A 562 34.32 6.65 11.73
CA ALA A 562 35.72 6.36 12.07
C ALA A 562 36.74 6.75 10.97
N ILE A 563 36.32 6.84 9.69
CA ILE A 563 37.20 7.11 8.53
C ILE A 563 37.14 8.58 8.10
N ILE A 564 35.96 9.19 8.07
CA ILE A 564 35.75 10.58 7.62
C ILE A 564 35.83 11.58 8.79
N GLY A 565 35.64 11.10 10.02
CA GLY A 565 35.44 11.94 11.20
C GLY A 565 33.95 12.21 11.46
N ALA A 566 33.58 12.44 12.72
CA ALA A 566 32.22 12.79 13.11
C ALA A 566 31.93 14.30 12.92
N ASP A 567 32.99 15.09 12.76
CA ASP A 567 33.10 16.54 12.64
C ASP A 567 33.17 17.03 11.19
N TYR A 568 32.91 16.15 10.21
CA TYR A 568 32.97 16.47 8.79
C TYR A 568 31.97 17.56 8.38
N ALA A 569 32.46 18.78 8.16
CA ALA A 569 31.68 19.87 7.61
C ALA A 569 31.41 19.65 6.11
N VAL A 570 30.13 19.65 5.75
CA VAL A 570 29.67 19.66 4.36
C VAL A 570 30.20 20.92 3.64
N PRO A 571 30.67 20.83 2.37
CA PRO A 571 31.06 22.02 1.62
C PRO A 571 29.93 23.03 1.50
N ALA A 572 30.16 24.27 1.95
CA ALA A 572 29.16 25.34 1.93
C ALA A 572 28.84 25.80 0.48
N ARG A 573 27.94 25.08 -0.18
CA ARG A 573 27.41 25.36 -1.53
C ARG A 573 25.89 25.24 -1.56
N THR A 574 25.23 25.97 -0.66
CA THR A 574 23.78 26.10 -0.56
C THR A 574 23.20 27.01 -1.65
N SER A 575 23.17 26.52 -2.89
CA SER A 575 22.21 26.92 -3.92
C SER A 575 22.43 26.12 -5.22
N LEU A 576 21.98 24.86 -5.24
CA LEU A 576 21.29 24.39 -6.44
C LEU A 576 19.86 24.93 -6.38
N ASP A 577 19.72 26.23 -6.62
CA ASP A 577 18.47 26.82 -7.06
C ASP A 577 18.23 26.32 -8.50
N GLU A 578 17.97 25.02 -8.66
CA GLU A 578 17.54 24.45 -9.93
C GLU A 578 16.13 24.94 -10.20
N HIS A 579 16.08 26.17 -10.73
CA HIS A 579 14.86 26.90 -11.04
C HIS A 579 13.92 25.95 -11.76
N SER A 580 12.69 25.81 -11.25
CA SER A 580 11.69 24.84 -11.67
C SER A 580 11.21 25.12 -13.09
N GLY A 581 12.08 24.77 -14.04
CA GLY A 581 11.94 25.08 -15.45
C GLY A 581 10.70 24.42 -16.05
N PRO A 582 10.30 24.84 -17.26
CA PRO A 582 9.10 24.31 -17.91
C PRO A 582 9.10 22.78 -18.02
N VAL A 583 10.28 22.14 -18.09
CA VAL A 583 10.43 20.68 -18.06
C VAL A 583 9.88 20.05 -16.77
N HIS A 584 10.22 20.59 -15.59
CA HIS A 584 9.74 20.09 -14.30
C HIS A 584 8.22 20.24 -14.18
N LEU A 585 7.69 21.43 -14.54
CA LEU A 585 6.24 21.71 -14.52
C LEU A 585 5.46 20.83 -15.50
N ILE A 586 5.98 20.60 -16.72
CA ILE A 586 5.38 19.71 -17.72
C ILE A 586 5.44 18.26 -17.24
N ALA A 587 6.55 17.81 -16.67
CA ALA A 587 6.66 16.46 -16.13
C ALA A 587 5.68 16.23 -14.97
N LEU A 588 5.54 17.19 -14.06
CA LEU A 588 4.58 17.12 -12.95
C LEU A 588 3.13 17.07 -13.47
N ALA A 589 2.78 17.92 -14.45
CA ALA A 589 1.47 17.89 -15.08
C ALA A 589 1.17 16.53 -15.75
N LEU A 590 2.17 15.91 -16.40
CA LEU A 590 2.05 14.58 -17.01
C LEU A 590 1.91 13.48 -15.95
N VAL A 591 2.69 13.50 -14.87
CA VAL A 591 2.59 12.52 -13.77
C VAL A 591 1.23 12.64 -13.06
N ILE A 592 0.75 13.86 -12.80
CA ILE A 592 -0.61 14.09 -12.28
C ILE A 592 -1.67 13.54 -13.24
N ALA A 593 -1.54 13.77 -14.55
CA ALA A 593 -2.48 13.22 -15.53
C ALA A 593 -2.46 11.68 -15.57
N LEU A 594 -1.29 11.04 -15.44
CA LEU A 594 -1.17 9.58 -15.35
C LEU A 594 -1.80 9.02 -14.06
N PHE A 595 -1.61 9.68 -12.92
CA PHE A 595 -2.17 9.26 -11.63
C PHE A 595 -3.69 9.43 -11.61
N LEU A 596 -4.22 10.54 -12.13
CA LEU A 596 -5.65 10.74 -12.34
C LEU A 596 -6.23 9.71 -13.32
N TRP A 597 -5.51 9.37 -14.40
CA TRP A 597 -5.92 8.33 -15.35
C TRP A 597 -5.97 6.93 -14.71
N SER A 598 -5.01 6.61 -13.82
CA SER A 598 -5.04 5.39 -13.00
C SER A 598 -6.27 5.34 -12.10
N ILE A 599 -6.52 6.39 -11.31
CA ILE A 599 -7.70 6.50 -10.44
C ILE A 599 -9.00 6.39 -11.25
N ILE A 600 -9.07 7.00 -12.45
CA ILE A 600 -10.24 6.93 -13.34
C ILE A 600 -10.48 5.52 -13.91
N ARG A 601 -9.43 4.72 -14.14
CA ARG A 601 -9.54 3.33 -14.63
C ARG A 601 -9.86 2.34 -13.51
N LEU A 602 -9.26 2.52 -12.33
CA LEU A 602 -9.37 1.59 -11.19
C LEU A 602 -10.58 1.88 -10.28
N GLY A 603 -10.90 3.15 -10.05
CA GLY A 603 -11.73 3.61 -8.93
C GLY A 603 -10.89 3.81 -7.65
N PRO A 604 -11.23 4.82 -6.81
CA PRO A 604 -10.41 5.18 -5.64
C PRO A 604 -10.25 4.05 -4.63
N THR A 605 -11.26 3.18 -4.46
CA THR A 605 -11.18 2.02 -3.55
C THR A 605 -10.09 1.04 -3.99
N ARG A 606 -10.05 0.70 -5.29
CA ARG A 606 -9.06 -0.25 -5.83
C ARG A 606 -7.66 0.34 -5.86
N PHE A 607 -7.53 1.60 -6.28
CA PHE A 607 -6.26 2.35 -6.25
C PHE A 607 -5.64 2.33 -4.85
N LEU A 608 -6.47 2.42 -3.80
CA LEU A 608 -5.98 2.48 -2.42
C LEU A 608 -5.82 1.12 -1.72
N HIS A 609 -6.59 0.10 -2.12
CA HIS A 609 -6.45 -1.27 -1.59
C HIS A 609 -5.07 -1.89 -1.90
N THR A 610 -4.38 -1.41 -2.94
CA THR A 610 -2.99 -1.74 -3.26
C THR A 610 -2.02 -1.46 -2.09
N LEU A 611 -2.32 -0.52 -1.19
CA LEU A 611 -1.54 -0.32 0.05
C LEU A 611 -1.67 -1.48 1.04
N LEU A 612 -2.87 -2.06 1.22
CA LEU A 612 -3.10 -3.10 2.22
C LEU A 612 -2.48 -4.46 1.84
N HIS A 613 -2.45 -4.80 0.55
CA HIS A 613 -1.90 -6.09 0.10
C HIS A 613 -0.40 -6.27 0.41
N GLY A 614 0.36 -5.17 0.58
CA GLY A 614 1.74 -5.25 1.08
C GLY A 614 1.83 -5.81 2.51
N PHE A 615 0.80 -5.63 3.33
CA PHE A 615 0.79 -5.98 4.76
C PHE A 615 -0.08 -7.22 5.10
N GLY A 616 -1.15 -7.49 4.36
CA GLY A 616 -2.04 -8.66 4.60
C GLY A 616 -1.37 -10.04 4.44
N HIS A 617 -1.67 -10.99 5.34
CA HIS A 617 -1.12 -12.35 5.28
C HIS A 617 -1.72 -13.17 4.13
N HIS A 618 -0.88 -13.85 3.35
CA HIS A 618 -1.33 -14.91 2.45
C HIS A 618 -1.70 -16.16 3.27
N HIS A 619 -2.99 -16.36 3.49
CA HIS A 619 -3.55 -17.69 3.71
C HIS A 619 -3.97 -18.24 2.34
N GLU A 620 -3.07 -19.00 1.73
CA GLU A 620 -3.42 -19.86 0.60
C GLU A 620 -4.38 -20.93 1.11
N HIS A 621 -5.64 -20.85 0.68
CA HIS A 621 -6.57 -21.96 0.79
C HIS A 621 -6.40 -22.84 -0.45
N ASP A 622 -5.65 -23.94 -0.29
CA ASP A 622 -5.62 -25.03 -1.27
C ASP A 622 -7.06 -25.54 -1.51
N GLY A 623 -7.61 -25.17 -2.66
CA GLY A 623 -8.98 -25.45 -3.08
C GLY A 623 -9.04 -25.59 -4.60
N ALA A 624 -8.56 -26.72 -5.09
CA ALA A 624 -8.49 -27.01 -6.53
C ALA A 624 -9.87 -27.43 -7.07
N ASP A 625 -10.70 -26.45 -7.43
CA ASP A 625 -11.91 -26.67 -8.23
C ASP A 625 -11.60 -26.41 -9.72
N ASP A 626 -11.60 -27.50 -10.50
CA ASP A 626 -11.38 -27.49 -11.95
C ASP A 626 -12.55 -26.80 -12.68
N CYS A 627 -12.23 -25.84 -13.55
CA CYS A 627 -13.21 -25.00 -14.26
C CYS A 627 -12.89 -24.89 -15.75
N CYS A 628 -12.50 -26.00 -16.38
CA CYS A 628 -12.40 -26.12 -17.83
C CYS A 628 -13.81 -26.17 -18.47
N ASP A 629 -14.31 -25.02 -18.93
CA ASP A 629 -15.61 -24.91 -19.64
C ASP A 629 -15.57 -25.60 -21.02
N HIS A 630 -15.96 -26.88 -21.06
CA HIS A 630 -16.05 -27.67 -22.28
C HIS A 630 -17.50 -27.84 -22.76
N SER A 631 -17.95 -26.89 -23.57
CA SER A 631 -19.25 -26.92 -24.23
C SER A 631 -19.36 -28.03 -25.29
N HIS A 632 -20.03 -29.14 -24.97
CA HIS A 632 -20.49 -30.13 -25.96
C HIS A 632 -21.99 -30.40 -25.83
N GLY A 633 -22.72 -30.21 -26.93
CA GLY A 633 -24.18 -30.35 -26.98
C GLY A 633 -24.66 -31.48 -27.89
N HIS A 634 -25.18 -32.55 -27.28
CA HIS A 634 -26.01 -33.60 -27.89
C HIS A 634 -27.01 -34.09 -26.81
N GLY A 635 -28.16 -34.71 -27.10
CA GLY A 635 -28.73 -35.02 -28.42
C GLY A 635 -29.79 -36.14 -28.38
N HIS A 636 -30.94 -35.90 -27.71
CA HIS A 636 -32.13 -36.77 -27.65
C HIS A 636 -32.03 -38.11 -26.90
N GLY A 637 -33.19 -38.63 -26.45
CA GLY A 637 -33.37 -39.97 -25.86
C GLY A 637 -34.50 -40.00 -24.82
N HIS A 638 -35.60 -40.69 -25.09
CA HIS A 638 -36.71 -40.90 -24.15
C HIS A 638 -36.66 -42.29 -23.50
N GLY A 639 -37.17 -42.40 -22.26
CA GLY A 639 -37.44 -43.68 -21.61
C GLY A 639 -38.17 -43.49 -20.27
N HIS A 640 -39.44 -43.87 -20.20
CA HIS A 640 -40.22 -43.90 -18.95
C HIS A 640 -40.56 -45.35 -18.61
N GLU A 641 -39.98 -45.87 -17.54
CA GLU A 641 -40.44 -46.99 -16.70
C GLU A 641 -39.40 -47.13 -15.56
N GLY A 642 -39.72 -47.42 -14.30
CA GLY A 642 -41.05 -47.59 -13.71
C GLY A 642 -41.09 -48.79 -12.77
N HIS A 643 -40.63 -48.66 -11.52
CA HIS A 643 -41.06 -49.56 -10.44
C HIS A 643 -40.93 -48.93 -9.05
N ASN A 644 -41.82 -49.37 -8.16
CA ASN A 644 -41.93 -49.00 -6.75
C ASN A 644 -41.24 -50.08 -5.90
N ASP A 645 -40.65 -49.71 -4.75
CA ASP A 645 -41.01 -50.33 -3.46
C ASP A 645 -40.39 -49.64 -2.24
N ARG A 646 -40.95 -49.95 -1.06
CA ARG A 646 -40.70 -49.30 0.24
C ARG A 646 -39.90 -50.24 1.14
N HIS A 647 -39.25 -49.71 2.18
CA HIS A 647 -39.56 -50.09 3.58
C HIS A 647 -38.87 -49.14 4.59
N HIS A 648 -39.18 -49.31 5.88
CA HIS A 648 -38.94 -48.34 6.96
C HIS A 648 -37.81 -48.74 7.92
N GLY A 649 -37.25 -47.77 8.67
CA GLY A 649 -36.42 -48.07 9.84
C GLY A 649 -35.79 -46.84 10.51
N CYS A 650 -36.49 -46.20 11.46
CA CYS A 650 -35.90 -45.24 12.40
C CYS A 650 -35.77 -45.90 13.78
N GLY A 651 -34.68 -45.64 14.51
CA GLY A 651 -34.43 -46.17 15.86
C GLY A 651 -33.40 -45.32 16.61
N HIS A 652 -33.71 -44.93 17.85
CA HIS A 652 -32.94 -43.93 18.62
C HIS A 652 -31.71 -44.52 19.34
N ALA A 653 -30.76 -43.63 19.69
CA ALA A 653 -29.70 -43.88 20.68
C ALA A 653 -30.26 -43.85 22.13
N PRO A 654 -29.48 -44.20 23.17
CA PRO A 654 -28.69 -43.15 23.86
C PRO A 654 -27.37 -43.58 24.55
N THR A 655 -26.49 -42.59 24.81
CA THR A 655 -25.52 -42.41 25.94
C THR A 655 -24.61 -43.55 26.44
N GLY A 656 -23.31 -43.26 26.60
CA GLY A 656 -22.26 -44.14 27.20
C GLY A 656 -22.27 -44.24 28.75
N PRO A 657 -21.14 -44.22 29.50
CA PRO A 657 -19.78 -43.75 29.16
C PRO A 657 -18.63 -44.69 29.67
N GLN A 658 -17.41 -44.13 29.84
CA GLN A 658 -16.23 -44.56 30.62
C GLN A 658 -14.95 -44.98 29.83
N ASN A 659 -13.80 -44.67 30.45
CA ASN A 659 -12.40 -44.84 30.06
C ASN A 659 -11.63 -45.14 31.36
N PRO A 660 -10.61 -46.04 31.43
CA PRO A 660 -9.22 -45.55 31.41
C PRO A 660 -8.10 -46.54 30.94
N LEU A 661 -6.89 -45.98 30.69
CA LEU A 661 -5.53 -46.57 30.87
C LEU A 661 -5.15 -47.84 30.06
N ALA A 662 -4.15 -47.79 29.15
CA ALA A 662 -2.70 -48.09 29.37
C ALA A 662 -2.28 -49.27 28.42
N GLU A 663 -1.03 -49.61 28.07
CA GLU A 663 0.33 -49.09 28.35
C GLU A 663 1.34 -49.59 27.28
N HIS A 664 2.45 -48.86 27.03
CA HIS A 664 3.67 -49.29 26.27
C HIS A 664 3.49 -49.78 24.79
N GLY A 665 4.52 -49.92 23.95
CA GLY A 665 5.98 -49.67 24.04
C GLY A 665 6.61 -49.38 22.65
N VAL A 666 7.95 -49.24 22.55
CA VAL A 666 8.65 -48.59 21.39
C VAL A 666 9.39 -49.63 20.47
N PRO A 667 10.30 -49.30 19.49
CA PRO A 667 10.23 -49.88 18.12
C PRO A 667 11.53 -50.68 17.77
N PRO A 668 12.14 -50.60 16.57
CA PRO A 668 11.67 -50.77 15.16
C PRO A 668 12.33 -52.00 14.48
N ARG A 669 12.01 -52.31 13.20
CA ARG A 669 12.98 -52.81 12.19
C ARG A 669 12.42 -52.96 10.75
N GLN A 670 13.19 -52.43 9.79
CA GLN A 670 13.39 -52.94 8.42
C GLN A 670 14.62 -53.89 8.43
N PRO A 671 14.92 -54.76 7.43
CA PRO A 671 15.08 -54.41 5.99
C PRO A 671 14.79 -55.53 4.94
N ALA A 672 15.13 -55.22 3.68
CA ALA A 672 15.22 -56.09 2.47
C ALA A 672 13.89 -56.72 1.98
N ALA A 673 13.47 -56.70 0.71
CA ALA A 673 14.13 -56.71 -0.61
C ALA A 673 14.59 -58.10 -1.09
N ASP A 674 13.91 -58.63 -2.12
CA ASP A 674 14.46 -59.65 -3.02
C ASP A 674 13.72 -59.69 -4.38
N THR A 675 14.30 -60.34 -5.39
CA THR A 675 13.83 -60.31 -6.80
C THR A 675 13.52 -61.70 -7.37
N HIS A 676 12.61 -61.83 -8.35
CA HIS A 676 12.61 -63.00 -9.27
C HIS A 676 11.92 -62.78 -10.64
N HIS A 677 12.45 -63.43 -11.68
CA HIS A 677 11.87 -63.64 -13.02
C HIS A 677 10.70 -64.68 -12.99
N HIS A 678 9.84 -64.88 -13.99
CA HIS A 678 10.15 -65.30 -15.38
C HIS A 678 8.89 -65.47 -16.27
N ARG A 679 9.02 -65.28 -17.61
CA ARG A 679 8.20 -65.82 -18.76
C ARG A 679 6.65 -65.60 -18.76
N GLY A 680 5.95 -65.44 -19.89
CA GLY A 680 6.35 -65.34 -21.31
C GLY A 680 5.57 -66.30 -22.24
N HIS A 681 4.86 -65.79 -23.25
CA HIS A 681 4.26 -66.56 -24.37
C HIS A 681 4.06 -65.65 -25.62
N ALA A 682 3.82 -66.24 -26.80
CA ALA A 682 3.80 -65.53 -28.10
C ALA A 682 2.83 -66.16 -29.12
N HIS A 683 2.44 -65.37 -30.13
CA HIS A 683 2.03 -65.65 -31.54
C HIS A 683 1.54 -64.29 -32.11
N ASP A 684 2.01 -63.70 -33.22
CA ASP A 684 2.33 -64.13 -34.60
C ASP A 684 1.12 -64.16 -35.55
N HIS A 685 1.15 -63.30 -36.58
CA HIS A 685 0.64 -63.59 -37.94
C HIS A 685 1.08 -62.57 -39.03
N SER A 686 2.13 -62.94 -39.77
CA SER A 686 2.26 -62.88 -41.25
C SER A 686 1.70 -61.72 -42.14
N GLN A 687 2.61 -61.09 -42.92
CA GLN A 687 2.47 -60.68 -44.36
C GLN A 687 1.45 -59.56 -44.75
N THR A 688 1.58 -58.71 -45.78
CA THR A 688 2.63 -58.22 -46.74
C THR A 688 2.18 -56.79 -47.22
N ARG A 689 2.60 -56.06 -48.29
CA ARG A 689 3.39 -56.29 -49.54
C ARG A 689 3.92 -54.95 -50.14
N THR A 690 4.63 -55.06 -51.28
CA THR A 690 5.05 -54.03 -52.27
C THR A 690 3.85 -53.39 -53.02
N THR A 691 3.89 -52.30 -53.81
CA THR A 691 4.88 -51.50 -54.62
C THR A 691 4.45 -50.00 -54.58
N GLY A 692 5.12 -48.94 -55.04
CA GLY A 692 6.29 -48.65 -55.91
C GLY A 692 6.09 -47.24 -56.54
N ASP A 693 7.13 -46.67 -57.17
CA ASP A 693 7.13 -45.85 -58.42
C ASP A 693 6.03 -44.77 -58.71
N GLU A 694 6.30 -43.57 -59.25
CA GLU A 694 7.55 -42.88 -59.62
C GLU A 694 7.28 -41.38 -59.98
N ASN A 695 8.36 -40.60 -60.11
CA ASN A 695 8.57 -39.50 -61.08
C ASN A 695 7.95 -38.07 -60.94
N LYS A 696 8.78 -37.12 -61.39
CA LYS A 696 8.57 -35.74 -61.90
C LYS A 696 8.15 -34.57 -60.97
N GLU A 697 8.57 -33.31 -61.15
CA GLU A 697 9.69 -32.57 -61.84
C GLU A 697 9.18 -31.15 -62.24
N SER A 698 10.10 -30.19 -62.48
CA SER A 698 9.93 -28.93 -63.25
C SER A 698 9.42 -27.64 -62.55
N LYS A 699 10.40 -26.74 -62.30
CA LYS A 699 10.34 -25.25 -62.39
C LYS A 699 9.49 -24.46 -61.37
N GLY A 700 9.75 -23.17 -61.13
CA GLY A 700 10.93 -22.37 -61.52
C GLY A 700 10.68 -20.85 -61.63
N GLU A 701 11.66 -20.08 -61.15
CA GLU A 701 12.03 -18.68 -61.47
C GLU A 701 11.09 -17.46 -61.23
N SER A 702 11.76 -16.39 -60.80
CA SER A 702 11.48 -14.95 -61.01
C SER A 702 10.38 -14.25 -60.20
N GLY A 703 10.66 -13.00 -59.83
CA GLY A 703 9.88 -12.13 -58.95
C GLY A 703 10.78 -11.10 -58.27
#